data_AF-B4QYJ2-F1
#
_entry.id   AF-B4QYJ2-F1
#
_cell.length_a   1.000
_cell.length_b   1.000
_cell.length_c   1.000
_cell.angle_alpha   90.00
_cell.angle_beta   90.00
_cell.angle_gamma   90.00
#
_symmetry.space_group_name_H-M   'P 1'
#
loop_
_entity.id
_entity.type
_entity.pdbx_description
1 polymer ?
#
loop_
_entity_poly.entity_id
_entity_poly.type
_entity_poly.pdbx_seq_one_letter_code
_entity_poly.pdbx_strand_id
1 'polypeptide(L)'
;MDSVDRGIAKYIEEATTHANLNVLLDEGQKHAVMLYTWRCCSRAIPQPKSNEQPNRVEIYEKTVEVLAPEVNKLLNFMYFQRKAIEAFSGEVKRLCHAEKRKDFVSEAYLLTLGKFINMFAVLDELKNMKSSVKNDYSTYRRAAQFLKVMSDSHTLQESQNLSMFLATQNKIRDTVKDTLEKIVGYEDLLSDVVNICVHMFETKMYLTPEEKHMLVKVMGFGLFLMDSDACNINKLDQKKKIRLDRIDRIFKNLEVVPLFGDMQIAPFNYIKRSKHFDSSKWPLSSSNAISPQADLMVHLPQIREDHVKYISELARYTNEVTTTVKENPSDAENRITADLALRGLQLLSEWTSVVTELYSWKLLHPTDHHQNKECPVEAEEYERATRYNYTSEEKFALIEVIAMIKGLQVLMARIETVLCEAIRRNIYSELQDFVQLSLREPLRKAVKNKKDLIRSIIMSVRETSADWQKGYEPTDDPVAKGKKDPDGGFRIQVPRLNVGPSSTQLYMVRTMLESLIADKSGGKRTLRKDIDGNCLLQIDTFHKTSFYWSYLLNFSDTLQKCCDLSQLWYREFYLEMTMGRKVNKCLVRHQHNEECKDLITMEKRIQFPIEMSMPWILTDHILQTKEPSMMEFVLYPLDLYNDSAYYALTVFRKQFLYDEVEAEVNLCFDQFVYKLSEQIFAHYKQLAGSIFLDKRFRLECEVLGFNFQSYPRNNRYETLLKQRHVQLLGRSIDLNKLITQRINANMHKSIELAISRFEGNDITGIVELEGLLEANRICHKLLSKYLALDNFDGMVKEANHNVLAPYGRITLHVFVELNYDFLVNYCYNAATNRFIRTKVNLSSSQAIQREKPPQMSHYYLWGSKQLNAAYSTQYGQYTGFVGSPHFHAMCRLLGYQGIAVVMDIILKDIVKPLIQGSLLQFTKTLMIAMPKSCKLPRCEYGSPGVLSYYQAHLTDIVQYPDAKTELFQSFREFGNSIIFCLLIEQALSQEEVCDLLHAALFQNIFPRPFCKENEKPEAKQKRLEAQFANLQIVSNVEKIGTAKQAMIAREGDLLTRERLCCGLSIFEVILNRVKSYLDDPVWCGPPPANGIIHVDECSEFHRLWSALQFVYCIPVRGTEYTIEELFGEGLNWAGCVMIVLLGQQRRFEALDFCYHILRVQRVDGKDEDVKGIQLKRMVDRIRRFQVLNSQIFSILNKYLKGGDGEGSNVEHVRCFPPPQHPSVISSSSHYQDPQKLRQSINN
;
A
#
# COMPACT_ATOMS: atom_id res chain seq x y z
N MET A 1 2.07 -28.82 -72.41
CA MET A 1 1.59 -27.65 -71.66
C MET A 1 0.17 -27.90 -71.13
N ASP A 2 -0.77 -28.42 -71.91
CA ASP A 2 -2.20 -28.62 -71.53
C ASP A 2 -2.55 -29.64 -70.41
N SER A 3 -1.57 -30.34 -69.82
CA SER A 3 -1.78 -31.29 -68.70
C SER A 3 -1.26 -30.78 -67.35
N VAL A 4 -0.38 -29.76 -67.33
CA VAL A 4 0.17 -29.17 -66.10
C VAL A 4 -0.77 -28.08 -65.57
N ASP A 5 -1.37 -27.28 -66.44
CA ASP A 5 -2.31 -26.19 -66.06
C ASP A 5 -3.60 -26.70 -65.40
N ARG A 6 -4.03 -27.93 -65.69
CA ARG A 6 -5.23 -28.52 -65.06
C ARG A 6 -5.03 -28.93 -63.60
N GLY A 7 -3.78 -29.15 -63.16
CA GLY A 7 -3.46 -29.59 -61.79
C GLY A 7 -3.47 -28.46 -60.76
N ILE A 8 -2.85 -27.33 -61.09
CA ILE A 8 -2.76 -26.15 -60.20
C ILE A 8 -4.13 -25.46 -60.07
N ALA A 9 -4.90 -25.38 -61.16
CA ALA A 9 -6.23 -24.77 -61.17
C ALA A 9 -7.18 -25.35 -60.11
N LYS A 10 -7.09 -26.67 -59.82
CA LYS A 10 -7.89 -27.33 -58.79
C LYS A 10 -7.59 -26.79 -57.38
N TYR A 11 -6.33 -26.60 -57.04
CA TYR A 11 -5.94 -26.08 -55.71
C TYR A 11 -6.29 -24.59 -55.57
N ILE A 12 -6.22 -23.82 -56.65
CA ILE A 12 -6.65 -22.42 -56.69
C ILE A 12 -8.17 -22.30 -56.46
N GLU A 13 -8.97 -23.16 -57.10
CA GLU A 13 -10.42 -23.20 -56.91
C GLU A 13 -10.80 -23.56 -55.46
N GLU A 14 -10.12 -24.55 -54.87
CA GLU A 14 -10.28 -24.89 -53.45
C GLU A 14 -9.89 -23.72 -52.55
N ALA A 15 -8.75 -23.07 -52.80
CA ALA A 15 -8.31 -21.90 -52.04
C ALA A 15 -9.32 -20.74 -52.11
N THR A 16 -9.91 -20.50 -53.28
CA THR A 16 -10.92 -19.45 -53.50
C THR A 16 -12.19 -19.75 -52.72
N THR A 17 -12.65 -21.00 -52.77
CA THR A 17 -13.82 -21.45 -52.01
C THR A 17 -13.57 -21.34 -50.50
N HIS A 18 -12.39 -21.78 -50.06
CA HIS A 18 -11.96 -21.68 -48.67
C HIS A 18 -11.89 -20.23 -48.17
N ALA A 19 -11.36 -19.31 -48.98
CA ALA A 19 -11.34 -17.88 -48.64
C ALA A 19 -12.76 -17.31 -48.48
N ASN A 20 -13.68 -17.63 -49.39
CA ASN A 20 -15.09 -17.19 -49.31
C ASN A 20 -15.79 -17.71 -48.05
N LEU A 21 -15.50 -18.95 -47.64
CA LEU A 21 -16.01 -19.53 -46.40
C LEU A 21 -15.47 -18.80 -45.16
N ASN A 22 -14.18 -18.44 -45.14
CA ASN A 22 -13.60 -17.67 -44.03
C ASN A 22 -14.23 -16.28 -43.88
N VAL A 23 -14.61 -15.62 -44.97
CA VAL A 23 -15.34 -14.33 -44.92
C VAL A 23 -16.69 -14.47 -44.20
N LEU A 24 -17.39 -15.59 -44.42
CA LEU A 24 -18.66 -15.87 -43.72
C LEU A 24 -18.44 -16.17 -42.23
N LEU A 25 -17.33 -16.80 -41.84
CA LEU A 25 -16.98 -16.99 -40.43
C LEU A 25 -16.75 -15.65 -39.73
N ASP A 26 -16.03 -14.71 -40.37
CA ASP A 26 -15.81 -13.37 -39.85
C ASP A 26 -17.13 -12.58 -39.70
N GLU A 27 -18.05 -12.73 -40.65
CA GLU A 27 -19.40 -12.15 -40.56
C GLU A 27 -20.20 -12.78 -39.42
N GLY A 28 -20.11 -14.10 -39.23
CA GLY A 28 -20.74 -14.82 -38.13
C GLY A 28 -20.23 -14.38 -36.76
N GLN A 29 -18.93 -14.12 -36.63
CA GLN A 29 -18.34 -13.59 -35.40
C GLN A 29 -18.92 -12.22 -35.04
N LYS A 30 -19.15 -11.34 -36.03
CA LYS A 30 -19.79 -10.03 -35.79
C LYS A 30 -21.22 -10.19 -35.26
N HIS A 31 -21.97 -11.18 -35.75
CA HIS A 31 -23.29 -11.50 -35.23
C HIS A 31 -23.24 -12.11 -33.82
N ALA A 32 -22.25 -12.95 -33.52
CA ALA A 32 -22.05 -13.47 -32.17
C ALA A 32 -21.78 -12.35 -31.16
N VAL A 33 -20.88 -11.42 -31.51
CA VAL A 33 -20.62 -10.20 -30.71
C VAL A 33 -21.89 -9.38 -30.52
N MET A 34 -22.66 -9.16 -31.60
CA MET A 34 -23.92 -8.44 -31.54
C MET A 34 -24.90 -9.09 -30.56
N LEU A 35 -25.09 -10.41 -30.62
CA LEU A 35 -25.99 -11.13 -29.72
C LEU A 35 -25.50 -11.06 -28.28
N TYR A 36 -24.23 -11.39 -28.04
CA TYR A 36 -23.64 -11.42 -26.69
C TYR A 36 -23.74 -10.06 -25.98
N THR A 37 -23.44 -8.97 -26.69
CA THR A 37 -23.46 -7.60 -26.16
C THR A 37 -24.85 -6.93 -26.22
N TRP A 38 -25.89 -7.67 -26.63
CA TRP A 38 -27.25 -7.13 -26.66
C TRP A 38 -27.83 -7.04 -25.25
N ARG A 39 -28.02 -5.83 -24.74
CA ARG A 39 -28.78 -5.54 -23.52
C ARG A 39 -30.17 -5.03 -23.86
N CYS A 40 -31.15 -5.36 -23.02
CA CYS A 40 -32.56 -5.11 -23.29
C CYS A 40 -32.93 -3.62 -23.31
N CYS A 41 -33.20 -3.05 -24.48
CA CYS A 41 -33.67 -1.67 -24.62
C CYS A 41 -35.08 -1.49 -24.03
N SER A 42 -35.96 -2.47 -24.19
CA SER A 42 -37.35 -2.41 -23.70
C SER A 42 -37.46 -2.33 -22.18
N ARG A 43 -36.41 -2.69 -21.42
CA ARG A 43 -36.36 -2.47 -19.96
C ARG A 43 -36.15 -1.00 -19.57
N ALA A 44 -35.61 -0.19 -20.48
CA ALA A 44 -35.39 1.25 -20.32
C ALA A 44 -36.56 2.08 -20.89
N ILE A 45 -37.35 1.53 -21.81
CA ILE A 45 -38.50 2.21 -22.40
C ILE A 45 -39.68 2.25 -21.40
N PRO A 46 -40.30 3.42 -21.16
CA PRO A 46 -41.48 3.52 -20.30
C PRO A 46 -42.67 2.78 -20.95
N GLN A 47 -43.27 1.85 -20.22
CA GLN A 47 -44.44 1.12 -20.72
C GLN A 47 -45.73 1.94 -20.50
N PRO A 48 -46.61 2.05 -21.51
CA PRO A 48 -47.91 2.67 -21.33
C PRO A 48 -48.74 1.91 -20.28
N LYS A 49 -49.17 2.60 -19.21
CA LYS A 49 -49.91 1.99 -18.10
C LYS A 49 -51.40 1.85 -18.39
N SER A 50 -51.96 2.72 -19.23
CA SER A 50 -53.36 2.70 -19.63
C SER A 50 -53.52 3.14 -21.08
N ASN A 51 -54.66 2.78 -21.68
CA ASN A 51 -54.98 3.19 -23.04
C ASN A 51 -55.22 4.71 -23.18
N GLU A 52 -55.57 5.37 -22.07
CA GLU A 52 -55.89 6.80 -21.95
C GLU A 52 -54.66 7.67 -21.64
N GLN A 53 -53.46 7.08 -21.55
CA GLN A 53 -52.25 7.80 -21.21
C GLN A 53 -51.91 8.86 -22.27
N PRO A 54 -51.73 10.15 -21.90
CA PRO A 54 -51.57 11.25 -22.86
C PRO A 54 -50.37 11.11 -23.81
N ASN A 55 -49.22 10.70 -23.28
CA ASN A 55 -47.97 10.54 -24.04
C ASN A 55 -47.82 9.14 -24.66
N ARG A 56 -48.90 8.36 -24.77
CA ARG A 56 -48.86 6.99 -25.31
C ARG A 56 -48.37 6.95 -26.78
N VAL A 57 -48.82 7.89 -27.60
CA VAL A 57 -48.43 7.99 -29.02
C VAL A 57 -46.94 8.31 -29.12
N GLU A 58 -46.49 9.34 -28.40
CA GLU A 58 -45.09 9.77 -28.35
C GLU A 58 -44.16 8.64 -27.86
N ILE A 59 -44.55 7.89 -26.82
CA ILE A 59 -43.80 6.73 -26.34
C ILE A 59 -43.61 5.70 -27.46
N TYR A 60 -44.66 5.38 -28.23
CA TYR A 60 -44.55 4.42 -29.30
C TYR A 60 -43.75 4.95 -30.50
N GLU A 61 -43.85 6.24 -30.83
CA GLU A 61 -43.03 6.86 -31.88
C GLU A 61 -41.54 6.76 -31.54
N LYS A 62 -41.18 7.13 -30.30
CA LYS A 62 -39.81 7.00 -29.81
C LYS A 62 -39.36 5.55 -29.67
N THR A 63 -40.26 4.63 -29.31
CA THR A 63 -39.97 3.19 -29.28
C THR A 63 -39.58 2.67 -30.66
N VAL A 64 -40.31 3.06 -31.70
CA VAL A 64 -40.00 2.69 -33.09
C VAL A 64 -38.70 3.34 -33.56
N GLU A 65 -38.50 4.63 -33.27
CA GLU A 65 -37.27 5.37 -33.62
C GLU A 65 -36.00 4.70 -33.06
N VAL A 66 -36.03 4.29 -31.79
CA VAL A 66 -34.88 3.65 -31.12
C VAL A 66 -34.68 2.20 -31.56
N LEU A 67 -35.75 1.40 -31.67
CA LEU A 67 -35.64 -0.04 -31.92
C LEU A 67 -35.56 -0.41 -33.40
N ALA A 68 -36.01 0.42 -34.34
CA ALA A 68 -36.00 0.08 -35.77
C ALA A 68 -34.59 -0.27 -36.30
N PRO A 69 -33.51 0.51 -36.01
CA PRO A 69 -32.17 0.15 -36.43
C PRO A 69 -31.68 -1.18 -35.82
N GLU A 70 -32.07 -1.47 -34.57
CA GLU A 70 -31.70 -2.72 -33.90
C GLU A 70 -32.45 -3.91 -34.50
N VAL A 71 -33.73 -3.77 -34.81
CA VAL A 71 -34.51 -4.82 -35.50
C VAL A 71 -33.95 -5.13 -36.89
N ASN A 72 -33.44 -4.12 -37.62
CA ASN A 72 -32.74 -4.37 -38.88
C ASN A 72 -31.51 -5.26 -38.71
N LYS A 73 -30.76 -5.15 -37.60
CA LYS A 73 -29.65 -6.07 -37.30
C LYS A 73 -30.14 -7.50 -37.06
N LEU A 74 -31.30 -7.68 -36.43
CA LEU A 74 -31.92 -9.00 -36.23
C LEU A 74 -32.42 -9.62 -37.54
N LEU A 75 -32.97 -8.81 -38.45
CA LEU A 75 -33.32 -9.25 -39.80
C LEU A 75 -32.06 -9.72 -40.56
N ASN A 76 -30.99 -8.92 -40.53
CA ASN A 76 -29.72 -9.29 -41.13
C ASN A 76 -29.16 -10.59 -40.53
N PHE A 77 -29.26 -10.78 -39.22
CA PHE A 77 -28.87 -12.04 -38.57
C PHE A 77 -29.71 -13.24 -39.04
N MET A 78 -31.04 -13.08 -39.15
CA MET A 78 -31.94 -14.12 -39.66
C MET A 78 -31.59 -14.52 -41.11
N TYR A 79 -31.22 -13.54 -41.95
CA TYR A 79 -30.79 -13.79 -43.33
C TYR A 79 -29.40 -14.41 -43.39
N PHE A 80 -28.45 -13.91 -42.59
CA PHE A 80 -27.11 -14.42 -42.51
C PHE A 80 -27.09 -15.90 -42.14
N GLN A 81 -27.77 -16.31 -41.06
CA GLN A 81 -27.75 -17.72 -40.66
C GLN A 81 -28.32 -18.64 -41.74
N ARG A 82 -29.34 -18.19 -42.48
CA ARG A 82 -29.92 -18.97 -43.58
C ARG A 82 -28.92 -19.13 -44.72
N LYS A 83 -28.31 -18.02 -45.15
CA LYS A 83 -27.26 -18.00 -46.18
C LYS A 83 -26.06 -18.86 -45.78
N ALA A 84 -25.64 -18.79 -44.52
CA ALA A 84 -24.52 -19.56 -44.00
C ALA A 84 -24.82 -21.06 -43.97
N ILE A 85 -26.02 -21.48 -43.54
CA ILE A 85 -26.46 -22.88 -43.59
C ILE A 85 -26.53 -23.38 -45.03
N GLU A 86 -27.10 -22.59 -45.95
CA GLU A 86 -27.20 -22.97 -47.36
C GLU A 86 -25.81 -23.12 -48.01
N ALA A 87 -24.88 -22.20 -47.74
CA ALA A 87 -23.51 -22.27 -48.23
C ALA A 87 -22.77 -23.50 -47.65
N PHE A 88 -22.87 -23.72 -46.35
CA PHE A 88 -22.25 -24.87 -45.67
C PHE A 88 -22.81 -26.20 -46.20
N SER A 89 -24.14 -26.35 -46.23
CA SER A 89 -24.81 -27.57 -46.73
C SER A 89 -24.57 -27.78 -48.23
N GLY A 90 -24.44 -26.71 -49.01
CA GLY A 90 -24.02 -26.76 -50.41
C GLY A 90 -22.63 -27.37 -50.59
N GLU A 91 -21.68 -26.94 -49.76
CA GLU A 91 -20.32 -27.49 -49.77
C GLU A 91 -20.25 -28.94 -49.27
N VAL A 92 -21.00 -29.28 -48.22
CA VAL A 92 -21.13 -30.67 -47.75
C VAL A 92 -21.70 -31.55 -48.88
N LYS A 93 -22.74 -31.09 -49.57
CA LYS A 93 -23.33 -31.81 -50.71
C LYS A 93 -22.34 -32.00 -51.85
N ARG A 94 -21.52 -30.98 -52.15
CA ARG A 94 -20.48 -31.04 -53.19
C ARG A 94 -19.40 -32.07 -52.85
N LEU A 95 -18.91 -32.06 -51.60
CA LEU A 95 -17.87 -32.97 -51.12
C LEU A 95 -18.34 -34.42 -50.90
N CYS A 96 -19.64 -34.61 -50.64
CA CYS A 96 -20.24 -35.94 -50.47
C CYS A 96 -20.65 -36.61 -51.79
N HIS A 97 -20.53 -35.93 -52.94
CA HIS A 97 -20.82 -36.53 -54.25
C HIS A 97 -19.98 -37.79 -54.48
N ALA A 98 -20.55 -38.85 -55.07
CA ALA A 98 -19.93 -40.19 -55.14
C ALA A 98 -18.52 -40.21 -55.77
N GLU A 99 -18.25 -39.31 -56.72
CA GLU A 99 -16.92 -39.13 -57.31
C GLU A 99 -16.01 -38.23 -56.45
N LYS A 100 -16.54 -37.15 -55.88
CA LYS A 100 -15.76 -36.19 -55.06
C LYS A 100 -15.39 -36.73 -53.68
N ARG A 101 -16.18 -37.65 -53.13
CA ARG A 101 -15.88 -38.33 -51.88
C ARG A 101 -14.60 -39.17 -51.94
N LYS A 102 -14.18 -39.53 -53.15
CA LYS A 102 -12.93 -40.24 -53.45
C LYS A 102 -11.76 -39.28 -53.67
N ASP A 103 -12.00 -37.98 -53.81
CA ASP A 103 -10.94 -36.99 -53.99
C ASP A 103 -10.33 -36.58 -52.65
N PHE A 104 -9.11 -36.06 -52.71
CA PHE A 104 -8.43 -35.41 -51.59
C PHE A 104 -9.16 -34.10 -51.22
N VAL A 105 -9.25 -33.84 -49.90
CA VAL A 105 -9.74 -32.60 -49.29
C VAL A 105 -8.69 -32.17 -48.27
N SER A 106 -8.27 -30.90 -48.31
CA SER A 106 -7.23 -30.43 -47.39
C SER A 106 -7.67 -30.38 -45.93
N GLU A 107 -6.74 -30.64 -45.03
CA GLU A 107 -6.91 -30.52 -43.57
C GLU A 107 -7.41 -29.13 -43.18
N ALA A 108 -6.86 -28.09 -43.81
CA ALA A 108 -7.28 -26.70 -43.58
C ALA A 108 -8.75 -26.47 -43.97
N TYR A 109 -9.21 -27.09 -45.07
CA TYR A 109 -10.61 -26.98 -45.49
C TYR A 109 -11.54 -27.74 -44.54
N LEU A 110 -11.17 -28.95 -44.11
CA LEU A 110 -11.92 -29.71 -43.10
C LEU A 110 -12.02 -28.95 -41.76
N LEU A 111 -10.94 -28.30 -41.34
CA LEU A 111 -10.93 -27.48 -40.13
C LEU A 111 -11.87 -26.28 -40.26
N THR A 112 -11.93 -25.64 -41.42
CA THR A 112 -12.87 -24.55 -41.70
C THR A 112 -14.32 -25.03 -41.66
N LEU A 113 -14.64 -26.21 -42.21
CA LEU A 113 -15.96 -26.81 -42.03
C LEU A 113 -16.27 -27.07 -40.55
N GLY A 114 -15.27 -27.50 -39.76
CA GLY A 114 -15.37 -27.58 -38.29
C GLY A 114 -15.69 -26.23 -37.65
N LYS A 115 -15.01 -25.15 -38.05
CA LYS A 115 -15.28 -23.79 -37.57
C LYS A 115 -16.72 -23.34 -37.86
N PHE A 116 -17.30 -23.71 -39.00
CA PHE A 116 -18.72 -23.47 -39.30
C PHE A 116 -19.65 -24.18 -38.33
N ILE A 117 -19.38 -25.46 -38.04
CA ILE A 117 -20.14 -26.25 -37.06
C ILE A 117 -20.10 -25.54 -35.69
N ASN A 118 -18.92 -25.10 -35.25
CA ASN A 118 -18.78 -24.31 -34.02
C ASN A 118 -19.52 -22.95 -34.08
N MET A 119 -19.44 -22.22 -35.19
CA MET A 119 -20.15 -20.94 -35.38
C MET A 119 -21.66 -21.11 -35.23
N PHE A 120 -22.24 -22.16 -35.82
CA PHE A 120 -23.67 -22.44 -35.66
C PHE A 120 -24.04 -22.74 -34.20
N ALA A 121 -23.22 -23.50 -33.48
CA ALA A 121 -23.44 -23.74 -32.05
C ALA A 121 -23.39 -22.44 -31.23
N VAL A 122 -22.39 -21.59 -31.46
CA VAL A 122 -22.24 -20.29 -30.78
C VAL A 122 -23.46 -19.41 -31.03
N LEU A 123 -23.86 -19.23 -32.29
CA LEU A 123 -24.98 -18.36 -32.66
C LEU A 123 -26.33 -18.86 -32.11
N ASP A 124 -26.54 -20.19 -32.09
CA ASP A 124 -27.79 -20.78 -31.61
C ASP A 124 -27.90 -20.66 -30.09
N GLU A 125 -26.84 -20.94 -29.34
CA GLU A 125 -26.85 -20.84 -27.88
C GLU A 125 -26.95 -19.38 -27.41
N LEU A 126 -26.22 -18.45 -28.04
CA LEU A 126 -26.37 -17.01 -27.76
C LEU A 126 -27.80 -16.52 -28.03
N LYS A 127 -28.41 -16.98 -29.14
CA LYS A 127 -29.82 -16.67 -29.45
C LYS A 127 -30.76 -17.27 -28.42
N ASN A 128 -30.55 -18.52 -28.00
CA ASN A 128 -31.40 -19.21 -27.03
C ASN A 128 -31.42 -18.50 -25.67
N MET A 129 -30.26 -18.01 -25.24
CA MET A 129 -30.08 -17.34 -23.96
C MET A 129 -30.61 -15.89 -23.98
N LYS A 130 -30.49 -15.16 -25.09
CA LYS A 130 -30.86 -13.72 -25.15
C LYS A 130 -32.37 -13.48 -25.21
N SER A 131 -33.02 -13.56 -24.06
CA SER A 131 -34.43 -13.14 -23.88
C SER A 131 -34.64 -11.66 -24.24
N SER A 132 -33.63 -10.82 -23.98
CA SER A 132 -33.59 -9.40 -24.33
C SER A 132 -33.91 -9.13 -25.81
N VAL A 133 -33.32 -9.89 -26.73
CA VAL A 133 -33.55 -9.76 -28.18
C VAL A 133 -35.02 -10.00 -28.54
N LYS A 134 -35.62 -11.06 -27.97
CA LYS A 134 -37.04 -11.41 -28.19
C LYS A 134 -37.97 -10.34 -27.63
N ASN A 135 -37.65 -9.80 -26.45
CA ASN A 135 -38.46 -8.79 -25.77
C ASN A 135 -38.43 -7.44 -26.50
N ASP A 136 -37.26 -7.02 -26.97
CA ASP A 136 -37.09 -5.77 -27.72
C ASP A 136 -37.87 -5.84 -29.05
N TYR A 137 -37.73 -6.94 -29.80
CA TYR A 137 -38.51 -7.13 -31.02
C TYR A 137 -40.03 -7.14 -30.76
N SER A 138 -40.48 -7.81 -29.69
CA SER A 138 -41.90 -7.85 -29.33
C SER A 138 -42.45 -6.46 -28.97
N THR A 139 -41.62 -5.62 -28.32
CA THR A 139 -41.96 -4.24 -27.96
C THR A 139 -42.03 -3.35 -29.20
N TYR A 140 -41.06 -3.47 -30.10
CA TYR A 140 -41.06 -2.81 -31.41
C TYR A 140 -42.30 -3.17 -32.22
N ARG A 141 -42.61 -4.47 -32.36
CA ARG A 141 -43.76 -4.96 -33.14
C ARG A 141 -45.07 -4.35 -32.61
N ARG A 142 -45.25 -4.27 -31.29
CA ARG A 142 -46.44 -3.67 -30.67
C ARG A 142 -46.57 -2.18 -31.00
N ALA A 143 -45.48 -1.44 -30.91
CA ALA A 143 -45.45 -0.01 -31.21
C ALA A 143 -45.71 0.28 -32.71
N ALA A 144 -45.02 -0.46 -33.59
CA ALA A 144 -45.16 -0.32 -35.04
C ALA A 144 -46.56 -0.69 -35.56
N GLN A 145 -47.20 -1.72 -34.97
CA GLN A 145 -48.58 -2.08 -35.28
C GLN A 145 -49.58 -0.99 -34.83
N PHE A 146 -49.36 -0.40 -33.65
CA PHE A 146 -50.20 0.69 -33.15
C PHE A 146 -50.13 1.94 -34.05
N LEU A 147 -48.91 2.31 -34.46
CA LEU A 147 -48.67 3.47 -35.33
C LEU A 147 -48.97 3.20 -36.82
N LYS A 148 -49.39 1.98 -37.18
CA LYS A 148 -49.66 1.55 -38.56
C LYS A 148 -48.48 1.74 -39.53
N VAL A 149 -47.25 1.62 -39.02
CA VAL A 149 -46.01 1.77 -39.82
C VAL A 149 -45.79 0.57 -40.75
N MET A 150 -46.28 -0.62 -40.38
CA MET A 150 -46.23 -1.84 -41.20
C MET A 150 -47.50 -1.98 -42.04
N SER A 151 -47.47 -1.54 -43.31
CA SER A 151 -48.66 -1.48 -44.18
C SER A 151 -48.58 -2.35 -45.44
N ASP A 152 -47.39 -2.75 -45.86
CA ASP A 152 -47.17 -3.57 -47.05
C ASP A 152 -47.09 -5.08 -46.73
N SER A 153 -47.57 -5.93 -47.65
CA SER A 153 -47.67 -7.38 -47.44
C SER A 153 -46.30 -8.06 -47.23
N HIS A 154 -45.22 -7.49 -47.76
CA HIS A 154 -43.87 -8.05 -47.67
C HIS A 154 -43.29 -7.86 -46.27
N THR A 155 -43.31 -6.63 -45.72
CA THR A 155 -42.82 -6.36 -44.36
C THR A 155 -43.60 -7.12 -43.29
N LEU A 156 -44.91 -7.32 -43.49
CA LEU A 156 -45.75 -8.14 -42.60
C LEU A 156 -45.29 -9.60 -42.54
N GLN A 157 -44.91 -10.18 -43.68
CA GLN A 157 -44.43 -11.55 -43.76
C GLN A 157 -43.01 -11.69 -43.19
N GLU A 158 -42.11 -10.74 -43.46
CA GLU A 158 -40.78 -10.69 -42.83
C GLU A 158 -40.88 -10.57 -41.32
N SER A 159 -41.77 -9.71 -40.82
CA SER A 159 -42.02 -9.53 -39.39
C SER A 159 -42.50 -10.84 -38.74
N GLN A 160 -43.39 -11.57 -39.41
CA GLN A 160 -43.87 -12.86 -38.92
C GLN A 160 -42.76 -13.92 -38.90
N ASN A 161 -41.91 -13.98 -39.94
CA ASN A 161 -40.77 -14.89 -40.01
C ASN A 161 -39.76 -14.64 -38.88
N LEU A 162 -39.41 -13.38 -38.62
CA LEU A 162 -38.49 -13.00 -37.55
C LEU A 162 -39.08 -13.36 -36.17
N SER A 163 -40.38 -13.14 -35.98
CA SER A 163 -41.08 -13.52 -34.74
C SER A 163 -40.98 -15.03 -34.47
N MET A 164 -41.20 -15.86 -35.49
CA MET A 164 -41.08 -17.32 -35.38
C MET A 164 -39.64 -17.74 -35.11
N PHE A 165 -38.67 -17.16 -35.82
CA PHE A 165 -37.26 -17.44 -35.64
C PHE A 165 -36.78 -17.17 -34.20
N LEU A 166 -37.13 -16.01 -33.64
CA LEU A 166 -36.77 -15.64 -32.26
C LEU A 166 -37.52 -16.46 -31.21
N ALA A 167 -38.74 -16.91 -31.49
CA ALA A 167 -39.55 -17.69 -30.55
C ALA A 167 -39.12 -19.17 -30.45
N THR A 168 -38.66 -19.78 -31.55
CA THR A 168 -38.26 -21.19 -31.57
C THR A 168 -36.86 -21.36 -30.99
N GLN A 169 -36.74 -22.13 -29.91
CA GLN A 169 -35.44 -22.53 -29.36
C GLN A 169 -34.73 -23.51 -30.30
N ASN A 170 -33.41 -23.47 -30.31
CA ASN A 170 -32.53 -24.33 -31.10
C ASN A 170 -32.73 -24.28 -32.62
N LYS A 171 -33.32 -23.19 -33.12
CA LYS A 171 -33.77 -23.12 -34.52
C LYS A 171 -32.62 -23.26 -35.52
N ILE A 172 -31.44 -22.72 -35.23
CA ILE A 172 -30.28 -22.80 -36.13
C ILE A 172 -29.77 -24.24 -36.16
N ARG A 173 -29.53 -24.85 -34.99
CA ARG A 173 -29.09 -26.23 -34.86
C ARG A 173 -30.01 -27.21 -35.59
N ASP A 174 -31.31 -27.11 -35.33
CA ASP A 174 -32.28 -28.05 -35.90
C ASP A 174 -32.38 -27.87 -37.43
N THR A 175 -32.27 -26.63 -37.93
CA THR A 175 -32.24 -26.37 -39.38
C THR A 175 -30.95 -26.90 -40.05
N VAL A 176 -29.79 -26.78 -39.38
CA VAL A 176 -28.54 -27.40 -39.86
C VAL A 176 -28.71 -28.91 -39.94
N LYS A 177 -29.23 -29.55 -38.90
CA LYS A 177 -29.45 -31.00 -38.86
C LYS A 177 -30.41 -31.47 -39.96
N ASP A 178 -31.57 -30.82 -40.10
CA ASP A 178 -32.56 -31.14 -41.13
C ASP A 178 -32.03 -30.97 -42.56
N THR A 179 -31.12 -30.02 -42.80
CA THR A 179 -30.52 -29.82 -44.13
C THR A 179 -29.42 -30.83 -44.42
N LEU A 180 -28.64 -31.23 -43.42
CA LEU A 180 -27.59 -32.24 -43.54
C LEU A 180 -28.17 -33.64 -43.75
N GLU A 181 -29.23 -34.02 -43.03
CA GLU A 181 -29.86 -35.34 -43.16
C GLU A 181 -30.42 -35.62 -44.57
N LYS A 182 -30.69 -34.58 -45.35
CA LYS A 182 -31.11 -34.69 -46.77
C LYS A 182 -29.97 -35.03 -47.72
N ILE A 183 -28.72 -34.92 -47.28
CA ILE A 183 -27.52 -35.16 -48.10
C ILE A 183 -27.05 -36.60 -47.85
N VAL A 184 -27.02 -37.42 -48.89
CA VAL A 184 -26.53 -38.80 -48.76
C VAL A 184 -25.02 -38.81 -48.49
N GLY A 185 -24.59 -39.44 -47.39
CA GLY A 185 -23.18 -39.60 -47.04
C GLY A 185 -22.56 -38.40 -46.31
N TYR A 186 -23.35 -37.50 -45.75
CA TYR A 186 -22.86 -36.36 -44.96
C TYR A 186 -22.10 -36.81 -43.69
N GLU A 187 -22.53 -37.91 -43.09
CA GLU A 187 -21.95 -38.50 -41.88
C GLU A 187 -20.50 -38.94 -42.09
N ASP A 188 -20.15 -39.31 -43.32
CA ASP A 188 -18.81 -39.72 -43.68
C ASP A 188 -17.86 -38.50 -43.73
N LEU A 189 -18.33 -37.36 -44.25
CA LEU A 189 -17.54 -36.11 -44.24
C LEU A 189 -17.39 -35.56 -42.83
N LEU A 190 -18.46 -35.56 -42.03
CA LEU A 190 -18.37 -35.14 -40.64
C LEU A 190 -17.46 -36.05 -39.81
N SER A 191 -17.41 -37.35 -40.12
CA SER A 191 -16.44 -38.26 -39.51
C SER A 191 -14.99 -37.82 -39.80
N ASP A 192 -14.70 -37.31 -41.01
CA ASP A 192 -13.37 -36.78 -41.34
C ASP A 192 -13.04 -35.52 -40.55
N VAL A 193 -14.01 -34.60 -40.42
CA VAL A 193 -13.89 -33.37 -39.62
C VAL A 193 -13.63 -33.69 -38.14
N VAL A 194 -14.37 -34.65 -37.56
CA VAL A 194 -14.16 -35.08 -36.17
C VAL A 194 -12.80 -35.76 -36.00
N ASN A 195 -12.42 -36.65 -36.92
CA ASN A 195 -11.14 -37.36 -36.86
C ASN A 195 -9.93 -36.42 -36.96
N ILE A 196 -9.98 -35.39 -37.83
CA ILE A 196 -8.89 -34.41 -37.90
C ILE A 196 -8.81 -33.59 -36.62
N CYS A 197 -9.95 -33.23 -36.00
CA CYS A 197 -9.94 -32.54 -34.72
C CYS A 197 -9.31 -33.38 -33.62
N VAL A 198 -9.65 -34.68 -33.55
CA VAL A 198 -9.07 -35.62 -32.58
C VAL A 198 -7.56 -35.76 -32.82
N HIS A 199 -7.15 -35.93 -34.07
CA HIS A 199 -5.74 -36.02 -34.45
C HIS A 199 -4.96 -34.76 -34.04
N MET A 200 -5.47 -33.57 -34.38
CA MET A 200 -4.82 -32.30 -34.06
C MET A 200 -4.73 -32.08 -32.55
N PHE A 201 -5.76 -32.47 -31.79
CA PHE A 201 -5.75 -32.34 -30.33
C PHE A 201 -4.66 -33.23 -29.68
N GLU A 202 -4.59 -34.49 -30.08
CA GLU A 202 -3.64 -35.46 -29.48
C GLU A 202 -2.20 -35.24 -29.92
N THR A 203 -1.99 -34.74 -31.13
CA THR A 203 -0.66 -34.40 -31.65
C THR A 203 -0.21 -32.98 -31.30
N LYS A 204 -1.03 -32.24 -30.54
CA LYS A 204 -0.82 -30.82 -30.18
C LYS A 204 -0.64 -29.89 -31.40
N MET A 205 -1.31 -30.19 -32.52
CA MET A 205 -1.32 -29.35 -33.72
C MET A 205 -2.33 -28.19 -33.57
N TYR A 206 -2.04 -27.30 -32.64
CA TYR A 206 -2.73 -26.04 -32.38
C TYR A 206 -1.74 -25.12 -31.65
N LEU A 207 -2.00 -23.81 -31.61
CA LEU A 207 -1.15 -22.91 -30.85
C LEU A 207 -1.92 -22.10 -29.82
N THR A 208 -3.09 -21.56 -30.15
CA THR A 208 -3.83 -20.70 -29.22
C THR A 208 -4.81 -21.51 -28.34
N PRO A 209 -5.16 -21.02 -27.13
CA PRO A 209 -6.17 -21.66 -26.29
C PRO A 209 -7.54 -21.77 -26.99
N GLU A 210 -7.93 -20.74 -27.74
CA GLU A 210 -9.20 -20.73 -28.49
C GLU A 210 -9.27 -21.86 -29.52
N GLU A 211 -8.18 -22.12 -30.26
CA GLU A 211 -8.09 -23.22 -31.21
C GLU A 211 -8.18 -24.58 -30.52
N LYS A 212 -7.46 -24.76 -29.39
CA LYS A 212 -7.54 -25.97 -28.56
C LYS A 212 -8.99 -26.24 -28.16
N HIS A 213 -9.69 -25.24 -27.65
CA HIS A 213 -11.09 -25.34 -27.22
C HIS A 213 -12.05 -25.56 -28.38
N MET A 214 -11.79 -24.93 -29.53
CA MET A 214 -12.56 -25.13 -30.76
C MET A 214 -12.55 -26.60 -31.20
N LEU A 215 -11.40 -27.29 -31.14
CA LEU A 215 -11.31 -28.71 -31.53
C LEU A 215 -12.29 -29.57 -30.72
N VAL A 216 -12.36 -29.34 -29.41
CA VAL A 216 -13.25 -30.08 -28.50
C VAL A 216 -14.73 -29.73 -28.74
N LYS A 217 -15.05 -28.45 -28.99
CA LYS A 217 -16.41 -28.02 -29.36
C LYS A 217 -16.90 -28.69 -30.64
N VAL A 218 -16.04 -28.75 -31.66
CA VAL A 218 -16.36 -29.42 -32.94
C VAL A 218 -16.56 -30.92 -32.78
N MET A 219 -15.76 -31.59 -31.93
CA MET A 219 -15.98 -33.02 -31.62
C MET A 219 -17.38 -33.25 -31.02
N GLY A 220 -17.78 -32.47 -30.02
CA GLY A 220 -19.08 -32.64 -29.35
C GLY A 220 -20.26 -32.37 -30.28
N PHE A 221 -20.26 -31.22 -30.95
CA PHE A 221 -21.38 -30.83 -31.80
C PHE A 221 -21.41 -31.62 -33.14
N GLY A 222 -20.25 -31.96 -33.69
CA GLY A 222 -20.13 -32.82 -34.87
C GLY A 222 -20.74 -34.21 -34.66
N LEU A 223 -20.43 -34.86 -33.53
CA LEU A 223 -21.04 -36.14 -33.18
C LEU A 223 -22.56 -36.04 -32.99
N PHE A 224 -23.06 -34.95 -32.41
CA PHE A 224 -24.50 -34.70 -32.25
C PHE A 224 -25.23 -34.51 -33.60
N LEU A 225 -24.59 -33.83 -34.56
CA LEU A 225 -25.14 -33.66 -35.91
C LEU A 225 -25.15 -34.99 -36.69
N MET A 226 -24.17 -35.86 -36.47
CA MET A 226 -24.10 -37.17 -37.11
C MET A 226 -25.14 -38.17 -36.58
N ASP A 227 -25.50 -38.10 -35.29
CA ASP A 227 -26.42 -39.04 -34.66
C ASP A 227 -27.89 -38.71 -35.01
N SER A 228 -28.44 -39.45 -35.97
CA SER A 228 -29.77 -39.25 -36.59
C SER A 228 -30.48 -40.59 -36.82
N ASP A 229 -31.73 -40.60 -37.31
CA ASP A 229 -32.40 -41.86 -37.67
C ASP A 229 -31.66 -42.65 -38.76
N ALA A 230 -30.98 -41.93 -39.67
CA ALA A 230 -30.21 -42.51 -40.76
C ALA A 230 -28.82 -43.01 -40.32
N CYS A 231 -28.23 -42.43 -39.27
CA CYS A 231 -26.85 -42.69 -38.87
C CYS A 231 -26.70 -42.82 -37.34
N ASN A 232 -26.01 -43.87 -36.89
CA ASN A 232 -25.76 -44.14 -35.48
C ASN A 232 -24.26 -44.11 -35.20
N ILE A 233 -23.83 -43.24 -34.29
CA ILE A 233 -22.41 -43.03 -33.95
C ILE A 233 -21.75 -44.28 -33.36
N ASN A 234 -22.49 -45.10 -32.59
CA ASN A 234 -21.96 -46.35 -32.03
C ASN A 234 -21.68 -47.39 -33.13
N LYS A 235 -22.45 -47.38 -34.22
CA LYS A 235 -22.18 -48.24 -35.40
C LYS A 235 -20.96 -47.73 -36.18
N LEU A 236 -20.72 -46.43 -36.23
CA LEU A 236 -19.53 -45.85 -36.86
C LEU A 236 -18.26 -46.22 -36.08
N ASP A 237 -18.34 -46.25 -34.74
CA ASP A 237 -17.26 -46.73 -33.86
C ASP A 237 -16.96 -48.23 -34.08
N GLN A 238 -17.99 -49.08 -34.16
CA GLN A 238 -17.82 -50.50 -34.51
C GLN A 238 -17.14 -50.69 -35.87
N LYS A 239 -17.45 -49.82 -36.85
CA LYS A 239 -16.81 -49.79 -38.18
C LYS A 239 -15.42 -49.13 -38.17
N LYS A 240 -14.93 -48.69 -36.99
CA LYS A 240 -13.68 -47.93 -36.80
C LYS A 240 -13.58 -46.67 -37.67
N LYS A 241 -14.73 -46.08 -38.05
CA LYS A 241 -14.78 -44.79 -38.77
C LYS A 241 -14.52 -43.62 -37.84
N ILE A 242 -14.91 -43.75 -36.57
CA ILE A 242 -14.58 -42.86 -35.46
C ILE A 242 -14.08 -43.70 -34.28
N ARG A 243 -13.43 -43.05 -33.31
CA ARG A 243 -12.88 -43.71 -32.11
C ARG A 243 -13.42 -43.03 -30.86
N LEU A 244 -14.55 -43.51 -30.34
CA LEU A 244 -15.23 -42.90 -29.20
C LEU A 244 -14.40 -42.98 -27.92
N ASP A 245 -13.58 -44.03 -27.77
CA ASP A 245 -12.66 -44.21 -26.63
C ASP A 245 -11.66 -43.06 -26.47
N ARG A 246 -11.19 -42.51 -27.59
CA ARG A 246 -10.24 -41.38 -27.59
C ARG A 246 -10.95 -40.08 -27.23
N ILE A 247 -12.16 -39.88 -27.75
CA ILE A 247 -12.97 -38.69 -27.51
C ILE A 247 -13.45 -38.65 -26.04
N ASP A 248 -13.84 -39.79 -25.47
CA ASP A 248 -14.23 -39.91 -24.05
C ASP A 248 -13.10 -39.46 -23.11
N ARG A 249 -11.85 -39.82 -23.44
CA ARG A 249 -10.67 -39.36 -22.68
C ARG A 249 -10.46 -37.84 -22.80
N ILE A 250 -10.65 -37.29 -23.99
CA ILE A 250 -10.52 -35.83 -24.22
C ILE A 250 -11.58 -35.08 -23.42
N PHE A 251 -12.84 -35.50 -23.49
CA PHE A 251 -13.93 -34.87 -22.73
C PHE A 251 -13.77 -35.00 -21.21
N LYS A 252 -13.17 -36.08 -20.71
CA LYS A 252 -12.90 -36.18 -19.27
C LYS A 252 -11.79 -35.25 -18.79
N ASN A 253 -10.74 -35.11 -19.60
CA ASN A 253 -9.61 -34.23 -19.28
C ASN A 253 -9.98 -32.75 -19.42
N LEU A 254 -10.89 -32.41 -20.34
CA LEU A 254 -11.37 -31.06 -20.60
C LEU A 254 -12.90 -31.08 -20.71
N GLU A 255 -13.55 -31.04 -19.54
CA GLU A 255 -15.00 -31.19 -19.41
C GLU A 255 -15.76 -29.94 -19.84
N VAL A 256 -15.20 -28.76 -19.55
CA VAL A 256 -15.85 -27.46 -19.78
C VAL A 256 -14.94 -26.58 -20.61
N VAL A 257 -15.49 -25.90 -21.61
CA VAL A 257 -14.74 -24.95 -22.44
C VAL A 257 -15.54 -23.66 -22.65
N PRO A 258 -14.87 -22.51 -22.86
CA PRO A 258 -15.53 -21.29 -23.29
C PRO A 258 -16.28 -21.48 -24.61
N LEU A 259 -17.58 -21.20 -24.61
CA LEU A 259 -18.37 -21.14 -25.83
C LEU A 259 -18.22 -19.77 -26.47
N PHE A 260 -18.61 -18.72 -25.72
CA PHE A 260 -18.44 -17.31 -26.10
C PHE A 260 -18.59 -16.41 -24.88
N GLY A 261 -17.63 -15.52 -24.61
CA GLY A 261 -17.65 -14.70 -23.40
C GLY A 261 -17.61 -15.54 -22.12
N ASP A 262 -18.44 -15.16 -21.15
CA ASP A 262 -18.67 -15.91 -19.91
C ASP A 262 -19.62 -17.11 -20.08
N MET A 263 -20.20 -17.31 -21.27
CA MET A 263 -21.02 -18.49 -21.55
C MET A 263 -20.12 -19.71 -21.78
N GLN A 264 -20.26 -20.69 -20.90
CA GLN A 264 -19.50 -21.95 -20.95
C GLN A 264 -20.31 -23.06 -21.58
N ILE A 265 -19.63 -24.08 -22.10
CA ILE A 265 -20.27 -25.30 -22.56
C ILE A 265 -19.52 -26.53 -22.06
N ALA A 266 -20.27 -27.56 -21.68
CA ALA A 266 -19.74 -28.90 -21.50
C ALA A 266 -20.02 -29.71 -22.78
N PRO A 267 -19.01 -29.98 -23.65
CA PRO A 267 -19.22 -30.64 -24.94
C PRO A 267 -19.90 -32.01 -24.83
N PHE A 268 -19.66 -32.72 -23.73
CA PHE A 268 -20.33 -34.00 -23.45
C PHE A 268 -21.86 -33.89 -23.27
N ASN A 269 -22.39 -32.71 -22.96
CA ASN A 269 -23.84 -32.50 -22.89
C ASN A 269 -24.52 -32.65 -24.26
N TYR A 270 -23.82 -32.38 -25.37
CA TYR A 270 -24.34 -32.68 -26.70
C TYR A 270 -24.51 -34.19 -26.90
N ILE A 271 -23.57 -34.99 -26.39
CA ILE A 271 -23.62 -36.45 -26.47
C ILE A 271 -24.76 -37.01 -25.61
N LYS A 272 -24.96 -36.50 -24.39
CA LYS A 272 -26.10 -36.89 -23.53
C LYS A 272 -27.46 -36.61 -24.16
N ARG A 273 -27.54 -35.61 -25.04
CA ARG A 273 -28.75 -35.23 -25.78
C ARG A 273 -28.87 -35.90 -27.15
N SER A 274 -27.92 -36.77 -27.52
CA SER A 274 -27.97 -37.51 -28.79
C SER A 274 -29.05 -38.59 -28.75
N LYS A 275 -29.55 -38.99 -29.92
CA LYS A 275 -30.69 -39.91 -30.02
C LYS A 275 -30.36 -41.33 -29.56
N HIS A 276 -29.12 -41.77 -29.79
CA HIS A 276 -28.64 -43.12 -29.47
C HIS A 276 -27.61 -43.12 -28.33
N PHE A 277 -27.72 -42.20 -27.37
CA PHE A 277 -26.81 -42.14 -26.22
C PHE A 277 -26.82 -43.44 -25.41
N ASP A 278 -25.62 -43.97 -25.13
CA ASP A 278 -25.39 -45.14 -24.29
C ASP A 278 -24.23 -44.84 -23.33
N SER A 279 -24.52 -44.73 -22.03
CA SER A 279 -23.53 -44.40 -21.00
C SER A 279 -22.40 -45.44 -20.91
N SER A 280 -22.64 -46.71 -21.27
CA SER A 280 -21.61 -47.75 -21.24
C SER A 280 -20.47 -47.53 -22.25
N LYS A 281 -20.70 -46.72 -23.29
CA LYS A 281 -19.70 -46.33 -24.28
C LYS A 281 -18.85 -45.13 -23.86
N TRP A 282 -19.20 -44.48 -22.75
CA TRP A 282 -18.54 -43.28 -22.23
C TRP A 282 -18.20 -43.44 -20.73
N PRO A 283 -17.42 -44.46 -20.35
CA PRO A 283 -17.16 -44.78 -18.95
C PRO A 283 -16.43 -43.67 -18.19
N LEU A 284 -15.58 -42.87 -18.86
CA LEU A 284 -14.84 -41.79 -18.19
C LEU A 284 -15.71 -40.56 -17.98
N SER A 285 -16.38 -40.10 -19.05
CA SER A 285 -17.23 -38.89 -18.99
C SER A 285 -18.54 -39.11 -18.22
N SER A 286 -18.98 -40.36 -18.05
CA SER A 286 -20.14 -40.71 -17.20
C SER A 286 -19.76 -40.88 -15.72
N SER A 287 -18.47 -40.83 -15.35
CA SER A 287 -18.00 -40.97 -13.98
C SER A 287 -18.20 -39.69 -13.17
N ASN A 288 -18.52 -39.85 -11.88
CA ASN A 288 -18.61 -38.75 -10.90
C ASN A 288 -17.24 -38.24 -10.41
N ALA A 289 -16.13 -38.79 -10.89
CA ALA A 289 -14.80 -38.29 -10.55
C ALA A 289 -14.64 -36.83 -10.99
N ILE A 290 -14.01 -35.99 -10.18
CA ILE A 290 -13.78 -34.58 -10.56
C ILE A 290 -12.75 -34.52 -11.69
N SER A 291 -12.96 -33.64 -12.67
CA SER A 291 -12.02 -33.42 -13.77
C SER A 291 -10.66 -32.91 -13.27
N PRO A 292 -9.55 -33.30 -13.90
CA PRO A 292 -8.25 -32.64 -13.68
C PRO A 292 -8.30 -31.13 -13.88
N GLN A 293 -9.22 -30.65 -14.72
CA GLN A 293 -9.45 -29.22 -14.98
C GLN A 293 -9.82 -28.40 -13.73
N ALA A 294 -10.39 -29.04 -12.70
CA ALA A 294 -10.87 -28.36 -11.50
C ALA A 294 -9.75 -28.00 -10.51
N ASP A 295 -8.53 -28.52 -10.69
CA ASP A 295 -7.43 -28.36 -9.74
C ASP A 295 -6.17 -27.77 -10.39
N LEU A 296 -5.95 -26.47 -10.15
CA LEU A 296 -4.76 -25.75 -10.58
C LEU A 296 -3.48 -26.22 -9.87
N MET A 297 -3.60 -26.72 -8.64
CA MET A 297 -2.45 -26.99 -7.78
C MET A 297 -1.58 -28.13 -8.30
N VAL A 298 -2.18 -29.07 -9.05
CA VAL A 298 -1.46 -30.17 -9.70
C VAL A 298 -0.51 -29.67 -10.79
N HIS A 299 -0.88 -28.59 -11.48
CA HIS A 299 -0.10 -28.02 -12.59
C HIS A 299 0.98 -27.03 -12.13
N LEU A 300 0.77 -26.37 -11.00
CA LEU A 300 1.61 -25.27 -10.53
C LEU A 300 3.12 -25.60 -10.39
N PRO A 301 3.54 -26.78 -9.85
CA PRO A 301 4.96 -27.11 -9.74
C PRO A 301 5.65 -27.19 -11.11
N GLN A 302 4.99 -27.80 -12.10
CA GLN A 302 5.51 -27.93 -13.45
C GLN A 302 5.63 -26.55 -14.14
N ILE A 303 4.59 -25.71 -14.00
CA ILE A 303 4.60 -24.35 -14.56
C ILE A 303 5.77 -23.54 -14.00
N ARG A 304 6.02 -23.60 -12.68
CA ARG A 304 7.15 -22.89 -12.05
C ARG A 304 8.50 -23.38 -12.59
N GLU A 305 8.67 -24.69 -12.74
CA GLU A 305 9.91 -25.28 -13.26
C GLU A 305 10.16 -24.86 -14.71
N ASP A 306 9.12 -24.93 -15.56
CA ASP A 306 9.22 -24.55 -16.96
C ASP A 306 9.47 -23.06 -17.14
N HIS A 307 8.83 -22.22 -16.32
CA HIS A 307 9.05 -20.78 -16.29
C HIS A 307 10.51 -20.44 -15.96
N VAL A 308 11.07 -21.05 -14.91
CA VAL A 308 12.48 -20.83 -14.53
C VAL A 308 13.44 -21.28 -15.62
N LYS A 309 13.23 -22.48 -16.20
CA LYS A 309 14.08 -23.02 -17.28
C LYS A 309 14.04 -22.11 -18.51
N TYR A 310 12.84 -21.76 -18.97
CA TYR A 310 12.67 -20.98 -20.19
C TYR A 310 13.20 -19.55 -20.04
N ILE A 311 12.87 -18.84 -18.95
CA ILE A 311 13.37 -17.49 -18.73
C ILE A 311 14.89 -17.45 -18.60
N SER A 312 15.50 -18.44 -17.95
CA SER A 312 16.96 -18.52 -17.84
C SER A 312 17.63 -18.65 -19.22
N GLU A 313 17.04 -19.46 -20.10
CA GLU A 313 17.51 -19.60 -21.49
C GLU A 313 17.28 -18.32 -22.30
N LEU A 314 16.09 -17.72 -22.21
CA LEU A 314 15.72 -16.48 -22.90
C LEU A 314 16.62 -15.30 -22.47
N ALA A 315 16.89 -15.17 -21.18
CA ALA A 315 17.75 -14.12 -20.63
C ALA A 315 19.20 -14.26 -21.12
N ARG A 316 19.72 -15.49 -21.23
CA ARG A 316 21.04 -15.74 -21.80
C ARG A 316 21.13 -15.25 -23.24
N TYR A 317 20.14 -15.58 -24.08
CA TYR A 317 20.07 -15.11 -25.46
C TYR A 317 19.92 -13.59 -25.57
N THR A 318 19.08 -13.00 -24.72
CA THR A 318 18.89 -11.54 -24.69
C THR A 318 20.21 -10.82 -24.38
N ASN A 319 20.98 -11.32 -23.41
CA ASN A 319 22.28 -10.76 -23.05
C ASN A 319 23.31 -10.95 -24.17
N GLU A 320 23.35 -12.11 -24.81
CA GLU A 320 24.26 -12.38 -25.94
C GLU A 320 23.97 -11.45 -27.12
N VAL A 321 22.71 -11.29 -27.51
CA VAL A 321 22.30 -10.41 -28.62
C VAL A 321 22.58 -8.94 -28.31
N THR A 322 22.37 -8.51 -27.05
CA THR A 322 22.65 -7.11 -26.64
C THR A 322 24.15 -6.79 -26.65
N THR A 323 25.00 -7.78 -26.39
CA THR A 323 26.45 -7.60 -26.28
C THR A 323 27.22 -7.91 -27.57
N THR A 324 26.65 -8.73 -28.46
CA THR A 324 27.29 -9.15 -29.71
C THR A 324 26.37 -8.90 -30.91
N VAL A 325 26.60 -7.81 -31.63
CA VAL A 325 25.92 -7.54 -32.90
C VAL A 325 26.58 -8.37 -33.99
N LYS A 326 26.06 -9.56 -34.26
CA LYS A 326 26.44 -10.36 -35.44
C LYS A 326 25.58 -9.93 -36.63
N GLU A 327 26.19 -9.37 -37.67
CA GLU A 327 25.47 -8.93 -38.88
C GLU A 327 24.81 -10.10 -39.65
N ASN A 328 25.43 -11.30 -39.62
CA ASN A 328 24.93 -12.51 -40.28
C ASN A 328 24.98 -13.74 -39.36
N PRO A 329 23.98 -13.98 -38.50
CA PRO A 329 23.83 -15.22 -37.76
C PRO A 329 23.70 -16.42 -38.70
N SER A 330 24.31 -17.54 -38.30
CA SER A 330 24.26 -18.80 -39.02
C SER A 330 22.85 -19.41 -39.05
N ASP A 331 22.58 -20.30 -40.01
CA ASP A 331 21.30 -21.02 -40.12
C ASP A 331 20.95 -21.76 -38.81
N ALA A 332 21.95 -22.33 -38.12
CA ALA A 332 21.77 -23.01 -36.85
C ALA A 332 21.33 -22.06 -35.72
N GLU A 333 21.94 -20.87 -35.62
CA GLU A 333 21.54 -19.85 -34.63
C GLU A 333 20.13 -19.31 -34.90
N ASN A 334 19.79 -19.06 -36.18
CA ASN A 334 18.45 -18.63 -36.57
C ASN A 334 17.39 -19.69 -36.22
N ARG A 335 17.71 -20.97 -36.46
CA ARG A 335 16.84 -22.09 -36.09
C ARG A 335 16.59 -22.19 -34.60
N ILE A 336 17.66 -22.15 -33.78
CA ILE A 336 17.51 -22.22 -32.32
C ILE A 336 16.68 -21.05 -31.78
N THR A 337 16.84 -19.86 -32.37
CA THR A 337 16.06 -18.67 -31.99
C THR A 337 14.59 -18.80 -32.39
N ALA A 338 14.30 -19.34 -33.58
CA ALA A 338 12.93 -19.62 -34.03
C ALA A 338 12.25 -20.71 -33.15
N ASP A 339 12.99 -21.76 -32.78
CA ASP A 339 12.52 -22.80 -31.86
C ASP A 339 12.28 -22.24 -30.45
N LEU A 340 13.12 -21.30 -29.99
CA LEU A 340 12.90 -20.59 -28.72
C LEU A 340 11.60 -19.77 -28.78
N ALA A 341 11.34 -19.04 -29.86
CA ALA A 341 10.11 -18.28 -30.04
C ALA A 341 8.86 -19.17 -30.02
N LEU A 342 8.89 -20.31 -30.75
CA LEU A 342 7.79 -21.26 -30.78
C LEU A 342 7.52 -21.87 -29.39
N ARG A 343 8.57 -22.32 -28.70
CA ARG A 343 8.45 -22.87 -27.34
C ARG A 343 7.85 -21.86 -26.36
N GLY A 344 8.22 -20.58 -26.46
CA GLY A 344 7.65 -19.54 -25.60
C GLY A 344 6.17 -19.33 -25.84
N LEU A 345 5.74 -19.27 -27.10
CA LEU A 345 4.32 -19.17 -27.46
C LEU A 345 3.51 -20.38 -26.99
N GLN A 346 4.09 -21.59 -27.10
CA GLN A 346 3.48 -22.82 -26.61
C GLN A 346 3.32 -22.83 -25.08
N LEU A 347 4.37 -22.45 -24.34
CA LEU A 347 4.31 -22.34 -22.87
C LEU A 347 3.25 -21.33 -22.42
N LEU A 348 3.25 -20.14 -23.02
CA LEU A 348 2.25 -19.11 -22.72
C LEU A 348 0.83 -19.61 -22.99
N SER A 349 0.61 -20.27 -24.12
CA SER A 349 -0.68 -20.87 -24.45
C SER A 349 -1.11 -21.96 -23.48
N GLU A 350 -0.19 -22.84 -23.06
CA GLU A 350 -0.47 -23.89 -22.09
C GLU A 350 -0.87 -23.28 -20.73
N TRP A 351 -0.15 -22.26 -20.25
CA TRP A 351 -0.46 -21.59 -18.98
C TRP A 351 -1.79 -20.81 -19.05
N THR A 352 -2.04 -20.08 -20.13
CA THR A 352 -3.31 -19.37 -20.36
C THR A 352 -4.48 -20.35 -20.46
N SER A 353 -4.27 -21.51 -21.11
CA SER A 353 -5.26 -22.57 -21.17
C SER A 353 -5.62 -23.06 -19.76
N VAL A 354 -4.64 -23.31 -18.89
CA VAL A 354 -4.90 -23.76 -17.51
C VAL A 354 -5.75 -22.75 -16.73
N VAL A 355 -5.46 -21.45 -16.84
CA VAL A 355 -6.23 -20.38 -16.16
C VAL A 355 -7.67 -20.30 -16.69
N THR A 356 -7.82 -20.24 -18.02
CA THR A 356 -9.13 -20.12 -18.67
C THR A 356 -9.98 -21.36 -18.45
N GLU A 357 -9.38 -22.55 -18.46
CA GLU A 357 -10.04 -23.83 -18.23
C GLU A 357 -10.53 -23.95 -16.78
N LEU A 358 -9.72 -23.58 -15.78
CA LEU A 358 -10.16 -23.56 -14.38
C LEU A 358 -11.34 -22.60 -14.19
N TYR A 359 -11.24 -21.38 -14.72
CA TYR A 359 -12.30 -20.38 -14.65
C TYR A 359 -13.60 -20.90 -15.28
N SER A 360 -13.51 -21.49 -16.46
CA SER A 360 -14.65 -22.05 -17.18
C SER A 360 -15.33 -23.16 -16.38
N TRP A 361 -14.56 -24.06 -15.77
CA TRP A 361 -15.09 -25.14 -14.96
C TRP A 361 -15.82 -24.61 -13.71
N LYS A 362 -15.26 -23.61 -13.03
CA LYS A 362 -15.85 -22.97 -11.84
C LYS A 362 -17.14 -22.21 -12.16
N LEU A 363 -17.23 -21.56 -13.33
CA LEU A 363 -18.46 -20.90 -13.76
C LEU A 363 -19.63 -21.88 -13.90
N LEU A 364 -19.40 -23.04 -14.52
CA LEU A 364 -20.45 -24.06 -14.71
C LEU A 364 -20.77 -24.86 -13.43
N HIS A 365 -19.89 -24.82 -12.43
CA HIS A 365 -20.04 -25.52 -11.15
C HIS A 365 -19.98 -24.53 -9.96
N PRO A 366 -21.01 -23.69 -9.77
CA PRO A 366 -21.07 -22.77 -8.64
C PRO A 366 -21.10 -23.55 -7.32
N THR A 367 -20.38 -23.04 -6.33
CA THR A 367 -20.36 -23.65 -4.99
C THR A 367 -21.70 -23.46 -4.27
N ASP A 368 -21.82 -24.10 -3.10
CA ASP A 368 -22.93 -23.92 -2.19
C ASP A 368 -22.46 -23.90 -0.73
N HIS A 369 -23.39 -23.62 0.18
CA HIS A 369 -23.14 -23.55 1.62
C HIS A 369 -22.77 -24.91 2.26
N HIS A 370 -22.97 -26.03 1.55
CA HIS A 370 -22.55 -27.35 2.00
C HIS A 370 -21.07 -27.60 1.68
N GLN A 371 -20.62 -27.16 0.51
CA GLN A 371 -19.23 -27.26 0.05
C GLN A 371 -18.34 -26.18 0.67
N ASN A 372 -18.81 -24.94 0.74
CA ASN A 372 -18.11 -23.82 1.35
C ASN A 372 -18.95 -23.18 2.47
N LYS A 373 -18.50 -23.33 3.73
CA LYS A 373 -19.19 -22.79 4.91
C LYS A 373 -19.26 -21.26 4.94
N GLU A 374 -18.38 -20.57 4.21
CA GLU A 374 -18.38 -19.11 4.12
C GLU A 374 -19.39 -18.59 3.07
N CYS A 375 -19.94 -19.48 2.23
CA CYS A 375 -20.92 -19.13 1.21
C CYS A 375 -22.32 -18.96 1.84
N PRO A 376 -22.94 -17.76 1.76
CA PRO A 376 -24.31 -17.55 2.22
C PRO A 376 -25.32 -18.37 1.40
N VAL A 377 -26.41 -18.81 2.03
CA VAL A 377 -27.51 -19.53 1.36
C VAL A 377 -28.22 -18.64 0.32
N GLU A 378 -28.27 -17.33 0.57
CA GLU A 378 -28.90 -16.36 -0.33
C GLU A 378 -27.97 -15.85 -1.44
N ALA A 379 -26.73 -16.32 -1.52
CA ALA A 379 -25.76 -15.83 -2.51
C ALA A 379 -26.23 -16.15 -3.93
N GLU A 380 -26.17 -15.15 -4.81
CA GLU A 380 -26.59 -15.32 -6.20
C GLU A 380 -25.64 -16.22 -6.97
N GLU A 381 -26.11 -16.80 -8.08
CA GLU A 381 -25.38 -17.83 -8.82
C GLU A 381 -23.98 -17.37 -9.28
N TYR A 382 -23.86 -16.14 -9.79
CA TYR A 382 -22.57 -15.61 -10.23
C TYR A 382 -21.59 -15.38 -9.07
N GLU A 383 -22.08 -14.94 -7.90
CA GLU A 383 -21.26 -14.78 -6.70
C GLU A 383 -20.75 -16.13 -6.19
N ARG A 384 -21.60 -17.18 -6.26
CA ARG A 384 -21.23 -18.57 -5.95
C ARG A 384 -20.30 -19.20 -6.98
N ALA A 385 -20.36 -18.75 -8.23
CA ALA A 385 -19.49 -19.19 -9.30
C ALA A 385 -18.09 -18.56 -9.24
N THR A 386 -17.99 -17.35 -8.68
CA THR A 386 -16.76 -16.55 -8.61
C THR A 386 -16.24 -16.43 -7.17
N ARG A 387 -16.63 -15.38 -6.44
CA ARG A 387 -16.13 -14.98 -5.11
C ARG A 387 -15.92 -16.14 -4.14
N TYR A 388 -16.92 -17.01 -4.01
CA TYR A 388 -16.92 -18.11 -3.04
C TYR A 388 -16.36 -19.43 -3.59
N ASN A 389 -16.08 -19.52 -4.89
CA ASN A 389 -15.66 -20.77 -5.54
C ASN A 389 -14.14 -20.98 -5.57
N TYR A 390 -13.38 -20.02 -5.03
CA TYR A 390 -11.92 -20.08 -4.96
C TYR A 390 -11.43 -20.01 -3.51
N THR A 391 -10.60 -20.98 -3.14
CA THR A 391 -9.86 -20.94 -1.87
C THR A 391 -8.78 -19.87 -1.89
N SER A 392 -8.18 -19.59 -0.72
CA SER A 392 -7.07 -18.64 -0.61
C SER A 392 -5.87 -19.08 -1.45
N GLU A 393 -5.56 -20.37 -1.43
CA GLU A 393 -4.45 -20.99 -2.15
C GLU A 393 -4.69 -20.96 -3.66
N GLU A 394 -5.91 -21.27 -4.13
CA GLU A 394 -6.27 -21.19 -5.55
C GLU A 394 -6.14 -19.75 -6.09
N LYS A 395 -6.57 -18.74 -5.30
CA LYS A 395 -6.41 -17.33 -5.68
C LYS A 395 -4.93 -16.97 -5.84
N PHE A 396 -4.08 -17.35 -4.89
CA PHE A 396 -2.64 -17.10 -4.99
C PHE A 396 -1.98 -17.82 -6.17
N ALA A 397 -2.34 -19.08 -6.41
CA ALA A 397 -1.86 -19.83 -7.56
C ALA A 397 -2.27 -19.18 -8.89
N LEU A 398 -3.53 -18.71 -9.00
CA LEU A 398 -3.99 -17.96 -10.17
C LEU A 398 -3.19 -16.67 -10.39
N ILE A 399 -3.00 -15.89 -9.33
CA ILE A 399 -2.19 -14.64 -9.38
C ILE A 399 -0.78 -14.94 -9.89
N GLU A 400 -0.16 -16.01 -9.39
CA GLU A 400 1.20 -16.39 -9.77
C GLU A 400 1.29 -16.80 -11.24
N VAL A 401 0.34 -17.60 -11.74
CA VAL A 401 0.31 -18.01 -13.15
C VAL A 401 0.04 -16.80 -14.05
N ILE A 402 -0.88 -15.91 -13.68
CA ILE A 402 -1.15 -14.66 -14.43
C ILE A 402 0.10 -13.78 -14.49
N ALA A 403 0.83 -13.66 -13.38
CA ALA A 403 2.08 -12.92 -13.34
C ALA A 403 3.17 -13.54 -14.21
N MET A 404 3.29 -14.88 -14.23
CA MET A 404 4.23 -15.59 -15.11
C MET A 404 3.88 -15.40 -16.59
N ILE A 405 2.59 -15.47 -16.96
CA ILE A 405 2.11 -15.22 -18.33
C ILE A 405 2.47 -13.79 -18.76
N LYS A 406 2.02 -12.79 -18.01
CA LYS A 406 2.22 -11.36 -18.35
C LYS A 406 3.70 -10.96 -18.29
N GLY A 407 4.45 -11.47 -17.32
CA GLY A 407 5.89 -11.24 -17.21
C GLY A 407 6.65 -11.79 -18.42
N LEU A 408 6.36 -13.02 -18.82
CA LEU A 408 6.98 -13.63 -20.00
C LEU A 408 6.54 -12.96 -21.31
N GLN A 409 5.27 -12.56 -21.42
CA GLN A 409 4.75 -11.81 -22.57
C GLN A 409 5.56 -10.51 -22.80
N VAL A 410 5.82 -9.74 -21.72
CA VAL A 410 6.62 -8.51 -21.79
C VAL A 410 8.05 -8.81 -22.23
N LEU A 411 8.68 -9.87 -21.71
CA LEU A 411 10.03 -10.26 -22.11
C LEU A 411 10.11 -10.65 -23.59
N MET A 412 9.15 -11.43 -24.08
CA MET A 412 9.09 -11.85 -25.49
C MET A 412 8.79 -10.68 -26.43
N ALA A 413 7.89 -9.76 -26.05
CA ALA A 413 7.61 -8.55 -26.82
C ALA A 413 8.85 -7.63 -26.91
N ARG A 414 9.67 -7.56 -25.85
CA ARG A 414 10.88 -6.73 -25.85
C ARG A 414 11.93 -7.17 -26.87
N ILE A 415 12.01 -8.46 -27.16
CA ILE A 415 12.95 -9.04 -28.12
C ILE A 415 12.30 -9.42 -29.46
N GLU A 416 11.06 -8.98 -29.69
CA GLU A 416 10.24 -9.34 -30.85
C GLU A 416 10.98 -9.11 -32.18
N THR A 417 11.70 -8.01 -32.31
CA THR A 417 12.44 -7.66 -33.54
C THR A 417 13.47 -8.74 -33.89
N VAL A 418 14.25 -9.17 -32.90
CA VAL A 418 15.28 -10.21 -33.02
C VAL A 418 14.65 -11.55 -33.36
N LEU A 419 13.57 -11.91 -32.65
CA LEU A 419 12.85 -13.16 -32.90
C LEU A 419 12.29 -13.19 -34.33
N CYS A 420 11.65 -12.10 -34.77
CA CYS A 420 11.03 -12.03 -36.09
C CYS A 420 12.04 -12.14 -37.24
N GLU A 421 13.21 -11.52 -37.13
CA GLU A 421 14.27 -11.65 -38.14
C GLU A 421 14.81 -13.09 -38.22
N ALA A 422 15.08 -13.71 -37.08
CA ALA A 422 15.55 -15.09 -37.03
C ALA A 422 14.49 -16.07 -37.56
N ILE A 423 13.21 -15.86 -37.22
CA ILE A 423 12.07 -16.64 -37.73
C ILE A 423 12.01 -16.56 -39.25
N ARG A 424 12.05 -15.35 -39.84
CA ARG A 424 11.96 -15.16 -41.30
C ARG A 424 13.13 -15.83 -42.02
N ARG A 425 14.36 -15.66 -41.52
CA ARG A 425 15.56 -16.31 -42.08
C ARG A 425 15.47 -17.84 -42.00
N ASN A 426 15.07 -18.38 -40.84
CA ASN A 426 14.95 -19.83 -40.64
C ASN A 426 13.87 -20.44 -41.53
N ILE A 427 12.67 -19.84 -41.57
CA ILE A 427 11.57 -20.31 -42.42
C ILE A 427 11.96 -20.27 -43.90
N TYR A 428 12.64 -19.19 -44.33
CA TYR A 428 13.15 -19.08 -45.69
C TYR A 428 14.15 -20.19 -46.01
N SER A 429 15.17 -20.39 -45.16
CA SER A 429 16.19 -21.42 -45.38
C SER A 429 15.57 -22.82 -45.41
N GLU A 430 14.66 -23.15 -44.48
CA GLU A 430 14.03 -24.46 -44.46
C GLU A 430 13.13 -24.69 -45.68
N LEU A 431 12.35 -23.68 -46.10
CA LEU A 431 11.53 -23.75 -47.31
C LEU A 431 12.39 -23.97 -48.55
N GLN A 432 13.44 -23.15 -48.74
CA GLN A 432 14.28 -23.24 -49.94
C GLN A 432 15.11 -24.52 -49.96
N ASP A 433 15.68 -24.94 -48.84
CA ASP A 433 16.42 -26.20 -48.76
C ASP A 433 15.49 -27.40 -49.02
N PHE A 434 14.24 -27.35 -48.55
CA PHE A 434 13.26 -28.39 -48.84
C PHE A 434 12.92 -28.44 -50.34
N VAL A 435 12.56 -27.30 -50.92
CA VAL A 435 12.05 -27.22 -52.29
C VAL A 435 13.16 -27.39 -53.34
N GLN A 436 14.36 -26.87 -53.10
CA GLN A 436 15.48 -26.92 -54.05
C GLN A 436 16.37 -28.16 -53.88
N LEU A 437 16.53 -28.68 -52.67
CA LEU A 437 17.41 -29.83 -52.39
C LEU A 437 16.62 -31.09 -52.05
N SER A 438 15.73 -31.04 -51.05
CA SER A 438 15.06 -32.26 -50.54
C SER A 438 14.09 -32.87 -51.56
N LEU A 439 13.36 -32.04 -52.32
CA LEU A 439 12.43 -32.51 -53.35
C LEU A 439 13.12 -33.07 -54.61
N ARG A 440 14.45 -32.95 -54.76
CA ARG A 440 15.20 -33.52 -55.89
C ARG A 440 15.06 -35.03 -55.99
N GLU A 441 15.26 -35.75 -54.88
CA GLU A 441 15.22 -37.22 -54.90
C GLU A 441 13.80 -37.77 -55.16
N PRO A 442 12.72 -37.25 -54.52
CA PRO A 442 11.34 -37.57 -54.89
C PRO A 442 11.04 -37.29 -56.38
N LEU A 443 11.48 -36.14 -56.90
CA LEU A 443 11.30 -35.77 -58.31
C LEU A 443 12.04 -36.73 -59.25
N ARG A 444 13.29 -37.08 -58.93
CA ARG A 444 14.11 -38.02 -59.72
C ARG A 444 13.42 -39.37 -59.83
N LYS A 445 12.93 -39.90 -58.70
CA LYS A 445 12.20 -41.17 -58.65
C LYS A 445 10.89 -41.08 -59.44
N ALA A 446 10.16 -39.97 -59.35
CA ALA A 446 8.93 -39.76 -60.13
C ALA A 446 9.19 -39.74 -61.64
N VAL A 447 10.24 -39.04 -62.09
CA VAL A 447 10.66 -38.99 -63.50
C VAL A 447 11.14 -40.37 -63.97
N LYS A 448 12.03 -41.03 -63.21
CA LYS A 448 12.57 -42.36 -63.54
C LYS A 448 11.48 -43.41 -63.66
N ASN A 449 10.51 -43.39 -62.75
CA ASN A 449 9.43 -44.39 -62.67
C ASN A 449 8.16 -43.98 -63.45
N LYS A 450 8.23 -42.90 -64.26
CA LYS A 450 7.11 -42.38 -65.07
C LYS A 450 5.82 -42.12 -64.25
N LYS A 451 5.97 -41.50 -63.08
CA LYS A 451 4.87 -41.09 -62.19
C LYS A 451 4.51 -39.63 -62.47
N ASP A 452 3.82 -39.38 -63.59
CA ASP A 452 3.58 -38.03 -64.11
C ASP A 452 2.77 -37.13 -63.17
N LEU A 453 1.79 -37.66 -62.44
CA LEU A 453 0.99 -36.88 -61.48
C LEU A 453 1.85 -36.41 -60.30
N ILE A 454 2.65 -37.29 -59.69
CA ILE A 454 3.57 -36.94 -58.60
C ILE A 454 4.61 -35.93 -59.09
N ARG A 455 5.16 -36.15 -60.30
CA ARG A 455 6.08 -35.20 -60.94
C ARG A 455 5.42 -33.82 -61.09
N SER A 456 4.19 -33.75 -61.59
CA SER A 456 3.49 -32.47 -61.81
C SER A 456 3.27 -31.70 -60.52
N ILE A 457 2.90 -32.37 -59.42
CA ILE A 457 2.69 -31.74 -58.11
C ILE A 457 4.02 -31.22 -57.55
N ILE A 458 5.08 -32.03 -57.57
CA ILE A 458 6.41 -31.62 -57.07
C ILE A 458 6.97 -30.46 -57.89
N MET A 459 6.80 -30.47 -59.22
CA MET A 459 7.20 -29.34 -60.08
C MET A 459 6.38 -28.09 -59.76
N SER A 460 5.06 -28.21 -59.56
CA SER A 460 4.20 -27.09 -59.19
C SER A 460 4.63 -26.47 -57.85
N VAL A 461 4.99 -27.28 -56.86
CA VAL A 461 5.55 -26.82 -55.58
C VAL A 461 6.84 -26.02 -55.81
N ARG A 462 7.75 -26.53 -56.66
CA ARG A 462 9.02 -25.85 -56.98
C ARG A 462 8.79 -24.55 -57.75
N GLU A 463 7.92 -24.53 -58.73
CA GLU A 463 7.57 -23.32 -59.50
C GLU A 463 6.90 -22.25 -58.62
N THR A 464 6.14 -22.65 -57.59
CA THR A 464 5.43 -21.73 -56.70
C THR A 464 6.35 -21.00 -55.71
N SER A 465 7.40 -21.67 -55.21
CA SER A 465 8.17 -21.18 -54.06
C SER A 465 9.68 -21.24 -54.18
N ALA A 466 10.27 -21.90 -55.19
CA ALA A 466 11.73 -21.96 -55.34
C ALA A 466 12.28 -20.61 -55.82
N ASP A 467 13.14 -19.99 -55.02
CA ASP A 467 13.90 -18.81 -55.40
C ASP A 467 15.34 -19.20 -55.76
N TRP A 468 15.60 -19.35 -57.05
CA TRP A 468 16.91 -19.79 -57.56
C TRP A 468 17.91 -18.64 -57.52
N GLN A 469 19.13 -18.90 -57.02
CA GLN A 469 20.20 -17.88 -56.94
C GLN A 469 20.49 -17.16 -58.28
N LYS A 470 20.30 -17.83 -59.42
CA LYS A 470 20.50 -17.29 -60.77
C LYS A 470 19.22 -16.76 -61.43
N GLY A 471 18.09 -16.80 -60.72
CA GLY A 471 16.76 -16.40 -61.22
C GLY A 471 16.05 -17.44 -62.09
N TYR A 472 16.68 -18.58 -62.40
CA TYR A 472 16.09 -19.67 -63.18
C TYR A 472 16.53 -21.03 -62.65
N GLU A 473 15.72 -22.07 -62.89
CA GLU A 473 16.00 -23.43 -62.45
C GLU A 473 17.24 -24.03 -63.19
N PRO A 474 18.17 -24.70 -62.49
CA PRO A 474 19.34 -25.34 -63.12
C PRO A 474 18.95 -26.36 -64.20
N THR A 475 19.18 -26.02 -65.47
CA THR A 475 18.84 -26.87 -66.63
C THR A 475 19.73 -28.11 -66.77
N ASP A 476 20.88 -28.10 -66.10
CA ASP A 476 21.89 -29.16 -66.06
C ASP A 476 21.65 -30.20 -64.95
N ASP A 477 20.62 -30.03 -64.12
CA ASP A 477 20.30 -30.99 -63.04
C ASP A 477 19.96 -32.39 -63.60
N PRO A 478 20.72 -33.45 -63.25
CA PRO A 478 20.46 -34.83 -63.69
C PRO A 478 19.08 -35.35 -63.26
N VAL A 479 18.52 -34.81 -62.18
CA VAL A 479 17.21 -35.18 -61.61
C VAL A 479 16.07 -34.92 -62.57
N ALA A 480 16.12 -33.81 -63.33
CA ALA A 480 15.11 -33.48 -64.34
C ALA A 480 15.03 -34.53 -65.46
N LYS A 481 16.12 -35.30 -65.66
CA LYS A 481 16.23 -36.41 -66.62
C LYS A 481 16.10 -37.79 -65.95
N GLY A 482 15.80 -37.85 -64.65
CA GLY A 482 15.67 -39.09 -63.87
C GLY A 482 16.98 -39.81 -63.55
N LYS A 483 18.14 -39.17 -63.83
CA LYS A 483 19.48 -39.72 -63.58
C LYS A 483 19.94 -39.42 -62.16
N LYS A 484 20.81 -40.28 -61.60
CA LYS A 484 21.47 -40.00 -60.31
C LYS A 484 22.53 -38.91 -60.48
N ASP A 485 22.87 -38.27 -59.36
CA ASP A 485 24.01 -37.34 -59.30
C ASP A 485 25.32 -38.06 -59.69
N PRO A 486 26.27 -37.35 -60.32
CA PRO A 486 27.60 -37.89 -60.65
C PRO A 486 28.39 -38.25 -59.38
N ASP A 487 29.48 -39.01 -59.50
CA ASP A 487 30.26 -39.50 -58.34
C ASP A 487 30.80 -38.38 -57.43
N GLY A 488 30.91 -37.13 -57.93
CA GLY A 488 31.26 -35.93 -57.16
C GLY A 488 30.07 -35.12 -56.58
N GLY A 489 28.83 -35.57 -56.79
CA GLY A 489 27.59 -34.89 -56.42
C GLY A 489 27.19 -33.74 -57.37
N PHE A 490 25.92 -33.33 -57.34
CA PHE A 490 25.44 -32.11 -58.02
C PHE A 490 25.14 -31.04 -56.97
N ARG A 491 25.82 -29.88 -57.03
CA ARG A 491 25.71 -28.83 -56.02
C ARG A 491 24.80 -27.70 -56.48
N ILE A 492 23.76 -27.44 -55.69
CA ILE A 492 22.89 -26.26 -55.83
C ILE A 492 23.21 -25.33 -54.67
N GLN A 493 23.51 -24.07 -54.97
CA GLN A 493 23.64 -23.01 -53.96
C GLN A 493 22.26 -22.38 -53.72
N VAL A 494 21.76 -22.52 -52.50
CA VAL A 494 20.47 -21.99 -52.08
C VAL A 494 20.67 -20.60 -51.45
N PRO A 495 19.93 -19.57 -51.86
CA PRO A 495 20.02 -18.24 -51.24
C PRO A 495 19.60 -18.26 -49.76
N ARG A 496 20.02 -17.24 -49.01
CA ARG A 496 19.59 -16.97 -47.64
C ARG A 496 19.07 -15.54 -47.53
N LEU A 497 17.75 -15.39 -47.40
CA LEU A 497 17.07 -14.11 -47.32
C LEU A 497 16.31 -13.97 -46.00
N ASN A 498 16.06 -12.72 -45.59
CA ASN A 498 15.28 -12.39 -44.39
C ASN A 498 13.81 -12.13 -44.75
N VAL A 499 13.14 -13.11 -45.36
CA VAL A 499 11.74 -12.97 -45.78
C VAL A 499 11.01 -14.31 -45.71
N GLY A 500 9.82 -14.35 -45.11
CA GLY A 500 8.98 -15.54 -45.12
C GLY A 500 8.23 -15.72 -46.46
N PRO A 501 7.70 -16.91 -46.75
CA PRO A 501 6.77 -17.08 -47.86
C PRO A 501 5.50 -16.25 -47.64
N SER A 502 4.87 -15.82 -48.73
CA SER A 502 3.51 -15.27 -48.66
C SER A 502 2.51 -16.32 -48.14
N SER A 503 1.37 -15.86 -47.59
CA SER A 503 0.32 -16.76 -47.09
C SER A 503 -0.21 -17.70 -48.18
N THR A 504 -0.31 -17.23 -49.42
CA THR A 504 -0.73 -18.05 -50.57
C THR A 504 0.33 -19.07 -50.95
N GLN A 505 1.62 -18.70 -51.00
CA GLN A 505 2.70 -19.66 -51.26
C GLN A 505 2.72 -20.75 -50.19
N LEU A 506 2.64 -20.38 -48.91
CA LEU A 506 2.65 -21.35 -47.81
C LEU A 506 1.42 -22.28 -47.87
N TYR A 507 0.23 -21.74 -48.12
CA TYR A 507 -0.99 -22.53 -48.28
C TYR A 507 -0.86 -23.52 -49.45
N MET A 508 -0.48 -23.04 -50.64
CA MET A 508 -0.36 -23.85 -51.85
C MET A 508 0.69 -24.96 -51.69
N VAL A 509 1.87 -24.63 -51.17
CA VAL A 509 2.93 -25.61 -50.90
C VAL A 509 2.43 -26.68 -49.93
N ARG A 510 1.84 -26.29 -48.80
CA ARG A 510 1.34 -27.23 -47.80
C ARG A 510 0.25 -28.13 -48.36
N THR A 511 -0.78 -27.56 -49.01
CA THR A 511 -1.90 -28.32 -49.58
C THR A 511 -1.46 -29.29 -50.68
N MET A 512 -0.53 -28.88 -51.55
CA MET A 512 0.03 -29.77 -52.57
C MET A 512 0.82 -30.93 -51.94
N LEU A 513 1.66 -30.66 -50.94
CA LEU A 513 2.44 -31.69 -50.23
C LEU A 513 1.53 -32.63 -49.43
N GLU A 514 0.48 -32.10 -48.80
CA GLU A 514 -0.54 -32.87 -48.08
C GLU A 514 -1.20 -33.90 -48.99
N SER A 515 -1.53 -33.51 -50.23
CA SER A 515 -2.11 -34.42 -51.22
C SER A 515 -1.20 -35.59 -51.62
N LEU A 516 0.13 -35.45 -51.46
CA LEU A 516 1.10 -36.52 -51.70
C LEU A 516 1.17 -37.53 -50.55
N ILE A 517 0.93 -37.08 -49.32
CA ILE A 517 0.99 -37.92 -48.10
C ILE A 517 -0.36 -38.46 -47.66
N ALA A 518 -1.47 -37.95 -48.22
CA ALA A 518 -2.83 -38.37 -47.88
C ALA A 518 -3.10 -39.87 -48.13
N ASP A 519 -3.72 -40.52 -47.15
CA ASP A 519 -4.12 -41.94 -47.22
C ASP A 519 -5.43 -42.17 -47.98
N LYS A 520 -6.24 -41.11 -48.18
CA LYS A 520 -7.52 -41.16 -48.88
C LYS A 520 -7.42 -40.53 -50.26
N SER A 521 -7.17 -41.38 -51.26
CA SER A 521 -7.50 -41.10 -52.66
C SER A 521 -8.24 -42.32 -53.18
N GLY A 522 -9.54 -42.22 -53.42
CA GLY A 522 -10.47 -43.32 -53.67
C GLY A 522 -10.30 -44.07 -55.00
N GLY A 523 -9.09 -44.11 -55.55
CA GLY A 523 -8.66 -45.13 -56.51
C GLY A 523 -8.09 -46.36 -55.79
N LYS A 524 -7.95 -47.48 -56.51
CA LYS A 524 -7.29 -48.71 -56.00
C LYS A 524 -5.82 -48.51 -55.55
N ARG A 525 -5.23 -47.32 -55.76
CA ARG A 525 -3.82 -46.98 -55.49
C ARG A 525 -3.72 -45.51 -55.05
N THR A 526 -3.09 -45.24 -53.91
CA THR A 526 -2.90 -43.89 -53.37
C THR A 526 -1.57 -43.28 -53.80
N LEU A 527 -1.48 -41.94 -53.91
CA LEU A 527 -0.23 -41.25 -54.25
C LEU A 527 0.89 -41.59 -53.25
N ARG A 528 0.53 -41.68 -51.97
CA ARG A 528 1.40 -42.11 -50.86
C ARG A 528 2.13 -43.43 -51.14
N LYS A 529 1.43 -44.45 -51.68
CA LYS A 529 2.00 -45.79 -51.94
C LYS A 529 3.01 -45.81 -53.08
N ASP A 530 3.04 -44.75 -53.90
CA ASP A 530 3.94 -44.61 -55.04
C ASP A 530 5.18 -43.73 -54.71
N ILE A 531 5.28 -43.23 -53.48
CA ILE A 531 6.44 -42.50 -52.95
C ILE A 531 7.24 -43.42 -52.04
N ASP A 532 8.57 -43.31 -52.12
CA ASP A 532 9.49 -44.06 -51.27
C ASP A 532 9.40 -43.63 -49.79
N GLY A 533 9.55 -44.57 -48.86
CA GLY A 533 9.35 -44.32 -47.42
C GLY A 533 10.21 -43.18 -46.85
N ASN A 534 11.47 -43.06 -47.26
CA ASN A 534 12.35 -41.99 -46.77
C ASN A 534 11.95 -40.62 -47.31
N CYS A 535 11.58 -40.56 -48.60
CA CYS A 535 11.05 -39.35 -49.23
C CYS A 535 9.74 -38.91 -48.58
N LEU A 536 8.88 -39.88 -48.24
CA LEU A 536 7.62 -39.61 -47.59
C LEU A 536 7.81 -39.03 -46.18
N LEU A 537 8.74 -39.59 -45.41
CA LEU A 537 9.06 -39.08 -44.07
C LEU A 537 9.56 -37.63 -44.12
N GLN A 538 10.37 -37.27 -45.13
CA GLN A 538 10.84 -35.90 -45.32
C GLN A 538 9.70 -34.93 -45.62
N ILE A 539 8.76 -35.32 -46.50
CA ILE A 539 7.57 -34.51 -46.81
C ILE A 539 6.67 -34.36 -45.58
N ASP A 540 6.41 -35.45 -44.85
CA ASP A 540 5.60 -35.44 -43.63
C ASP A 540 6.23 -34.57 -42.53
N THR A 541 7.56 -34.68 -42.34
CA THR A 541 8.30 -33.85 -41.37
C THR A 541 8.19 -32.37 -41.73
N PHE A 542 8.42 -32.00 -42.98
CA PHE A 542 8.28 -30.62 -43.44
C PHE A 542 6.84 -30.10 -43.28
N HIS A 543 5.84 -30.93 -43.61
CA HIS A 543 4.44 -30.58 -43.47
C HIS A 543 4.05 -30.34 -42.00
N LYS A 544 4.60 -31.13 -41.06
CA LYS A 544 4.38 -30.90 -39.62
C LYS A 544 5.07 -29.65 -39.10
N THR A 545 6.34 -29.44 -39.44
CA THR A 545 7.09 -28.24 -39.01
C THR A 545 6.46 -26.96 -39.54
N SER A 546 6.07 -26.94 -40.83
CA SER A 546 5.50 -25.76 -41.47
C SER A 546 4.09 -25.38 -41.00
N PHE A 547 3.46 -26.18 -40.14
CA PHE A 547 2.17 -25.86 -39.54
C PHE A 547 2.26 -24.61 -38.67
N TYR A 548 3.36 -24.44 -37.93
CA TYR A 548 3.53 -23.32 -37.00
C TYR A 548 3.99 -22.02 -37.67
N TRP A 549 4.39 -22.07 -38.95
CA TRP A 549 5.03 -20.95 -39.62
C TRP A 549 4.11 -19.73 -39.77
N SER A 550 2.82 -19.91 -40.01
CA SER A 550 1.88 -18.78 -40.10
C SER A 550 1.76 -18.03 -38.77
N TYR A 551 1.87 -18.73 -37.64
CA TYR A 551 1.85 -18.11 -36.32
C TYR A 551 3.16 -17.39 -36.03
N LEU A 552 4.29 -18.02 -36.34
CA LEU A 552 5.61 -17.43 -36.14
C LEU A 552 5.83 -16.19 -37.02
N LEU A 553 5.37 -16.21 -38.27
CA LEU A 553 5.42 -15.03 -39.16
C LEU A 553 4.52 -13.89 -38.66
N ASN A 554 3.44 -14.20 -37.94
CA ASN A 554 2.54 -13.26 -37.27
C ASN A 554 2.77 -13.26 -35.75
N PHE A 555 4.04 -13.22 -35.33
CA PHE A 555 4.44 -13.40 -33.93
C PHE A 555 3.70 -12.47 -32.96
N SER A 556 3.59 -11.17 -33.28
CA SER A 556 2.96 -10.16 -32.41
C SER A 556 1.50 -10.50 -32.06
N ASP A 557 0.69 -10.76 -33.08
CA ASP A 557 -0.73 -11.12 -32.93
C ASP A 557 -0.89 -12.48 -32.21
N THR A 558 -0.02 -13.43 -32.56
CA THR A 558 0.00 -14.75 -31.91
C THR A 558 0.35 -14.65 -30.43
N LEU A 559 1.34 -13.82 -30.08
CA LEU A 559 1.75 -13.59 -28.70
C LEU A 559 0.59 -13.02 -27.87
N GLN A 560 -0.16 -12.06 -28.41
CA GLN A 560 -1.35 -11.52 -27.74
C GLN A 560 -2.41 -12.61 -27.52
N LYS A 561 -2.71 -13.42 -28.53
CA LYS A 561 -3.70 -14.51 -28.45
C LYS A 561 -3.30 -15.63 -27.49
N CYS A 562 -2.00 -15.94 -27.38
CA CYS A 562 -1.49 -16.91 -26.42
C CYS A 562 -1.57 -16.43 -24.96
N CYS A 563 -1.74 -15.12 -24.73
CA CYS A 563 -1.78 -14.49 -23.41
C CYS A 563 -3.16 -13.86 -23.08
N ASP A 564 -4.19 -14.14 -23.88
CA ASP A 564 -5.49 -13.49 -23.71
C ASP A 564 -6.22 -13.99 -22.45
N LEU A 565 -6.34 -13.10 -21.47
CA LEU A 565 -7.08 -13.29 -20.22
C LEU A 565 -8.25 -12.31 -20.07
N SER A 566 -8.64 -11.63 -21.16
CA SER A 566 -9.70 -10.61 -21.18
C SER A 566 -11.07 -11.13 -20.73
N GLN A 567 -11.33 -12.42 -20.90
CA GLN A 567 -12.63 -13.03 -20.62
C GLN A 567 -12.95 -13.16 -19.12
N LEU A 568 -11.98 -12.93 -18.23
CA LEU A 568 -12.18 -13.03 -16.78
C LEU A 568 -13.08 -11.93 -16.20
N TRP A 569 -13.22 -10.78 -16.89
CA TRP A 569 -14.06 -9.67 -16.43
C TRP A 569 -15.49 -9.73 -16.97
N TYR A 570 -15.66 -10.13 -18.23
CA TYR A 570 -16.96 -10.11 -18.92
C TYR A 570 -17.97 -11.05 -18.27
N ARG A 571 -19.24 -10.63 -18.24
CA ARG A 571 -20.31 -11.31 -17.50
C ARG A 571 -21.72 -11.09 -18.08
N GLU A 572 -21.83 -10.84 -19.38
CA GLU A 572 -23.12 -10.57 -20.04
C GLU A 572 -24.07 -11.77 -20.00
N PHE A 573 -23.55 -13.00 -19.94
CA PHE A 573 -24.37 -14.19 -19.80
C PHE A 573 -25.07 -14.25 -18.45
N TYR A 574 -24.32 -14.12 -17.36
CA TYR A 574 -24.91 -14.10 -16.02
C TYR A 574 -25.81 -12.87 -15.81
N LEU A 575 -25.50 -11.71 -16.40
CA LEU A 575 -26.37 -10.54 -16.35
C LEU A 575 -27.73 -10.79 -17.01
N GLU A 576 -27.78 -11.48 -18.15
CA GLU A 576 -29.04 -11.86 -18.78
C GLU A 576 -29.86 -12.82 -17.89
N MET A 577 -29.20 -13.80 -17.26
CA MET A 577 -29.83 -14.78 -16.38
C MET A 577 -30.47 -14.16 -15.13
N THR A 578 -29.99 -13.00 -14.67
CA THR A 578 -30.65 -12.26 -13.59
C THR A 578 -32.06 -11.82 -13.97
N MET A 579 -32.44 -11.82 -15.26
CA MET A 579 -33.70 -11.30 -15.80
C MET A 579 -34.02 -9.86 -15.38
N GLY A 580 -33.00 -9.07 -14.99
CA GLY A 580 -33.22 -7.73 -14.41
C GLY A 580 -33.97 -7.78 -13.08
N ARG A 581 -33.81 -8.88 -12.32
CA ARG A 581 -34.41 -9.10 -11.01
C ARG A 581 -34.18 -7.88 -10.11
N LYS A 582 -35.25 -7.55 -9.39
CA LYS A 582 -35.28 -6.53 -8.35
C LYS A 582 -34.70 -7.17 -7.09
N VAL A 583 -33.58 -6.68 -6.59
CA VAL A 583 -32.99 -7.17 -5.34
C VAL A 583 -33.44 -6.24 -4.22
N ASN A 584 -34.06 -6.79 -3.18
CA ASN A 584 -34.38 -6.06 -1.95
C ASN A 584 -33.22 -6.25 -0.97
N LYS A 585 -32.32 -5.27 -0.81
CA LYS A 585 -31.40 -5.24 0.35
C LYS A 585 -30.97 -3.81 0.68
N CYS A 586 -31.36 -3.35 1.87
CA CYS A 586 -30.81 -2.16 2.51
C CYS A 586 -29.56 -2.58 3.31
N LEU A 587 -28.41 -1.97 3.02
CA LEU A 587 -27.12 -2.29 3.66
C LEU A 587 -26.69 -1.27 4.72
N VAL A 588 -27.51 -0.27 5.05
CA VAL A 588 -27.17 0.75 6.05
C VAL A 588 -27.70 0.35 7.42
N ARG A 589 -26.81 0.03 8.37
CA ARG A 589 -27.15 -0.02 9.80
C ARG A 589 -27.29 1.42 10.31
N HIS A 590 -28.50 1.92 10.42
CA HIS A 590 -28.77 3.16 11.15
C HIS A 590 -28.65 2.89 12.66
N GLN A 591 -27.95 3.76 13.40
CA GLN A 591 -27.78 3.69 14.85
C GLN A 591 -28.96 4.29 15.63
N HIS A 592 -30.12 4.48 14.99
CA HIS A 592 -31.27 5.15 15.57
C HIS A 592 -32.49 4.22 15.49
N ASN A 593 -33.10 3.97 16.65
CA ASN A 593 -34.27 3.09 16.85
C ASN A 593 -35.57 3.75 16.35
N GLU A 594 -35.64 4.11 15.07
CA GLU A 594 -36.90 4.47 14.42
C GLU A 594 -37.01 3.73 13.09
N GLU A 595 -38.16 3.07 12.89
CA GLU A 595 -38.48 2.30 11.69
C GLU A 595 -38.25 3.13 10.42
N CYS A 596 -37.23 2.75 9.65
CA CYS A 596 -36.90 3.41 8.38
C CYS A 596 -38.03 3.16 7.37
N LYS A 597 -38.87 4.18 7.15
CA LYS A 597 -39.88 4.23 6.07
C LYS A 597 -39.40 4.95 4.81
N ASP A 598 -38.14 5.37 4.75
CA ASP A 598 -37.61 6.15 3.63
C ASP A 598 -36.54 5.39 2.82
N LEU A 599 -36.81 5.28 1.51
CA LEU A 599 -36.02 4.71 0.42
C LEU A 599 -35.67 3.21 0.47
N ILE A 600 -36.59 2.39 -0.05
CA ILE A 600 -36.26 1.13 -0.70
C ILE A 600 -35.72 1.47 -2.10
N THR A 601 -34.40 1.65 -2.26
CA THR A 601 -33.80 1.72 -3.60
C THR A 601 -33.88 0.34 -4.25
N MET A 602 -34.85 0.19 -5.16
CA MET A 602 -35.05 -1.01 -5.97
C MET A 602 -33.96 -1.12 -7.05
N GLU A 603 -32.82 -1.74 -6.75
CA GLU A 603 -31.78 -1.95 -7.77
C GLU A 603 -32.17 -3.11 -8.71
N LYS A 604 -32.43 -2.77 -9.98
CA LYS A 604 -32.37 -3.74 -11.08
C LYS A 604 -30.89 -4.08 -11.27
N ARG A 605 -30.50 -5.36 -11.25
CA ARG A 605 -29.11 -5.78 -11.58
C ARG A 605 -28.76 -5.33 -13.00
N ILE A 606 -28.08 -4.20 -13.12
CA ILE A 606 -27.56 -3.64 -14.39
C ILE A 606 -26.08 -4.01 -14.58
N GLN A 607 -25.38 -4.28 -13.48
CA GLN A 607 -24.02 -4.79 -13.41
C GLN A 607 -23.82 -5.52 -12.05
N PHE A 608 -22.80 -6.39 -11.95
CA PHE A 608 -22.39 -7.01 -10.69
C PHE A 608 -21.39 -6.13 -9.93
N PRO A 609 -21.40 -6.15 -8.59
CA PRO A 609 -20.47 -5.38 -7.78
C PRO A 609 -19.04 -5.94 -7.83
N ILE A 610 -18.06 -5.13 -7.41
CA ILE A 610 -16.63 -5.41 -7.60
C ILE A 610 -16.17 -6.68 -6.86
N GLU A 611 -16.80 -7.05 -5.75
CA GLU A 611 -16.52 -8.28 -5.01
C GLU A 611 -16.85 -9.57 -5.77
N MET A 612 -17.56 -9.49 -6.89
CA MET A 612 -17.83 -10.59 -7.81
C MET A 612 -16.96 -10.54 -9.08
N SER A 613 -16.15 -9.48 -9.23
CA SER A 613 -15.29 -9.28 -10.40
C SER A 613 -13.95 -9.98 -10.21
N MET A 614 -13.59 -10.91 -11.11
CA MET A 614 -12.37 -11.70 -10.96
C MET A 614 -11.08 -10.86 -10.83
N PRO A 615 -10.83 -9.82 -11.65
CA PRO A 615 -9.65 -8.98 -11.46
C PRO A 615 -9.56 -8.39 -10.06
N TRP A 616 -10.68 -7.87 -9.52
CA TRP A 616 -10.70 -7.29 -8.17
C TRP A 616 -10.64 -8.35 -7.06
N ILE A 617 -11.30 -9.50 -7.20
CA ILE A 617 -11.22 -10.61 -6.24
C ILE A 617 -9.76 -11.01 -6.02
N LEU A 618 -8.98 -11.13 -7.10
CA LEU A 618 -7.57 -11.48 -7.04
C LEU A 618 -6.71 -10.36 -6.44
N THR A 619 -6.90 -9.12 -6.89
CA THR A 619 -6.16 -7.95 -6.35
C THR A 619 -6.44 -7.74 -4.86
N ASP A 620 -7.71 -7.71 -4.47
CA ASP A 620 -8.12 -7.40 -3.10
C ASP A 620 -7.72 -8.50 -2.12
N HIS A 621 -7.67 -9.76 -2.56
CA HIS A 621 -7.19 -10.87 -1.74
C HIS A 621 -5.74 -10.63 -1.26
N ILE A 622 -4.85 -10.12 -2.12
CA ILE A 622 -3.47 -9.79 -1.74
C ILE A 622 -3.45 -8.63 -0.73
N LEU A 623 -4.29 -7.60 -0.94
CA LEU A 623 -4.37 -6.43 -0.06
C LEU A 623 -4.95 -6.77 1.32
N GLN A 624 -5.93 -7.68 1.37
CA GLN A 624 -6.56 -8.11 2.62
C GLN A 624 -5.64 -9.03 3.44
N THR A 625 -5.03 -10.03 2.79
CA THR A 625 -4.15 -11.00 3.45
C THR A 625 -2.77 -10.44 3.77
N LYS A 626 -2.33 -9.40 3.03
CA LYS A 626 -1.02 -8.75 3.16
C LYS A 626 0.14 -9.72 2.97
N GLU A 627 -0.05 -10.76 2.15
CA GLU A 627 0.89 -11.86 2.01
C GLU A 627 2.21 -11.40 1.36
N PRO A 628 3.36 -11.49 2.06
CA PRO A 628 4.65 -11.00 1.57
C PRO A 628 5.15 -11.63 0.28
N SER A 629 4.84 -12.91 0.07
CA SER A 629 5.22 -13.63 -1.14
C SER A 629 4.48 -13.09 -2.37
N MET A 630 3.29 -12.51 -2.18
CA MET A 630 2.38 -12.12 -3.26
C MET A 630 2.32 -10.62 -3.55
N MET A 631 2.86 -9.79 -2.65
CA MET A 631 2.80 -8.33 -2.76
C MET A 631 3.42 -7.78 -4.05
N GLU A 632 4.47 -8.42 -4.57
CA GLU A 632 5.11 -8.03 -5.83
C GLU A 632 4.23 -8.33 -7.06
N PHE A 633 3.23 -9.20 -6.93
CA PHE A 633 2.37 -9.62 -8.04
C PHE A 633 1.07 -8.83 -8.14
N VAL A 634 0.75 -7.95 -7.18
CA VAL A 634 -0.57 -7.30 -7.08
C VAL A 634 -0.96 -6.44 -8.29
N LEU A 635 0.00 -5.99 -9.09
CA LEU A 635 -0.25 -5.21 -10.30
C LEU A 635 -0.65 -6.08 -11.51
N TYR A 636 -0.29 -7.36 -11.55
CA TYR A 636 -0.62 -8.23 -12.69
C TYR A 636 -2.13 -8.56 -12.79
N PRO A 637 -2.86 -8.81 -11.69
CA PRO A 637 -4.31 -8.91 -11.75
C PRO A 637 -5.00 -7.60 -12.14
N LEU A 638 -4.45 -6.44 -11.76
CA LEU A 638 -4.96 -5.13 -12.22
C LEU A 638 -4.77 -4.95 -13.73
N ASP A 639 -3.71 -5.52 -14.30
CA ASP A 639 -3.46 -5.49 -15.74
C ASP A 639 -4.49 -6.29 -16.55
N LEU A 640 -5.28 -7.18 -15.93
CA LEU A 640 -6.41 -7.85 -16.61
C LEU A 640 -7.49 -6.87 -17.09
N TYR A 641 -7.59 -5.69 -16.46
CA TYR A 641 -8.47 -4.64 -16.94
C TYR A 641 -7.98 -4.05 -18.27
N ASN A 642 -6.67 -4.03 -18.53
CA ASN A 642 -6.12 -3.61 -19.82
C ASN A 642 -6.53 -4.60 -20.92
N ASP A 643 -6.40 -5.91 -20.66
CA ASP A 643 -6.82 -6.95 -21.60
C ASP A 643 -8.32 -6.81 -21.92
N SER A 644 -9.14 -6.65 -20.88
CA SER A 644 -10.58 -6.49 -20.99
C SER A 644 -10.94 -5.24 -21.78
N ALA A 645 -10.36 -4.08 -21.45
CA ALA A 645 -10.61 -2.83 -22.15
C ALA A 645 -10.17 -2.87 -23.62
N TYR A 646 -8.99 -3.45 -23.91
CA TYR A 646 -8.51 -3.62 -25.28
C TYR A 646 -9.48 -4.49 -26.09
N TYR A 647 -9.97 -5.59 -25.52
CA TYR A 647 -10.94 -6.47 -26.14
C TYR A 647 -12.29 -5.77 -26.39
N ALA A 648 -12.74 -4.92 -25.46
CA ALA A 648 -13.98 -4.15 -25.58
C ALA A 648 -13.93 -3.17 -26.77
N LEU A 649 -12.78 -2.53 -26.97
CA LEU A 649 -12.57 -1.52 -28.00
C LEU A 649 -12.30 -2.12 -29.38
N THR A 650 -11.54 -3.21 -29.46
CA THR A 650 -11.05 -3.75 -30.75
C THR A 650 -11.89 -4.91 -31.28
N VAL A 651 -12.31 -5.83 -30.41
CA VAL A 651 -13.06 -7.04 -30.76
C VAL A 651 -14.56 -6.82 -30.61
N PHE A 652 -15.04 -6.48 -29.40
CA PHE A 652 -16.48 -6.24 -29.20
C PHE A 652 -16.96 -4.94 -29.86
N ARG A 653 -16.10 -3.92 -29.90
CA ARG A 653 -16.38 -2.58 -30.42
C ARG A 653 -17.65 -2.01 -29.80
N LYS A 654 -17.67 -1.95 -28.45
CA LYS A 654 -18.79 -1.41 -27.66
C LYS A 654 -18.27 -0.43 -26.62
N GLN A 655 -18.77 0.81 -26.67
CA GLN A 655 -18.41 1.88 -25.74
C GLN A 655 -18.84 1.56 -24.32
N PHE A 656 -20.10 1.17 -24.10
CA PHE A 656 -20.63 0.92 -22.75
C PHE A 656 -19.85 -0.14 -21.96
N LEU A 657 -19.26 -1.14 -22.63
CA LEU A 657 -18.39 -2.13 -21.97
C LEU A 657 -17.09 -1.50 -21.50
N TYR A 658 -16.48 -0.64 -22.32
CA TYR A 658 -15.30 0.12 -21.91
C TYR A 658 -15.62 1.09 -20.78
N ASP A 659 -16.76 1.80 -20.86
CA ASP A 659 -17.20 2.74 -19.83
C ASP A 659 -17.37 2.04 -18.47
N GLU A 660 -17.88 0.81 -18.47
CA GLU A 660 -18.03 -0.01 -17.25
C GLU A 660 -16.69 -0.52 -16.72
N VAL A 661 -15.79 -1.00 -17.60
CA VAL A 661 -14.42 -1.36 -17.20
C VAL A 661 -13.71 -0.16 -16.59
N GLU A 662 -13.82 1.01 -17.20
CA GLU A 662 -13.21 2.25 -16.73
C GLU A 662 -13.77 2.70 -15.39
N ALA A 663 -15.10 2.68 -15.22
CA ALA A 663 -15.74 3.00 -13.95
C ALA A 663 -15.32 2.04 -12.83
N GLU A 664 -15.23 0.74 -13.13
CA GLU A 664 -14.77 -0.27 -12.18
C GLU A 664 -13.29 -0.06 -11.80
N VAL A 665 -12.43 0.21 -12.77
CA VAL A 665 -11.01 0.52 -12.52
C VAL A 665 -10.86 1.76 -11.65
N ASN A 666 -11.61 2.84 -11.91
CA ASN A 666 -11.52 4.05 -11.09
C ASN A 666 -11.83 3.75 -9.61
N LEU A 667 -12.92 3.01 -9.34
CA LEU A 667 -13.29 2.63 -7.97
C LEU A 667 -12.26 1.69 -7.33
N CYS A 668 -11.87 0.63 -8.04
CA CYS A 668 -10.93 -0.37 -7.56
C CYS A 668 -9.53 0.22 -7.33
N PHE A 669 -9.08 1.13 -8.21
CA PHE A 669 -7.77 1.76 -8.09
C PHE A 669 -7.70 2.72 -6.92
N ASP A 670 -8.77 3.50 -6.65
CA ASP A 670 -8.84 4.33 -5.45
C ASP A 670 -8.77 3.49 -4.16
N GLN A 671 -9.49 2.37 -4.12
CA GLN A 671 -9.42 1.42 -3.01
C GLN A 671 -8.03 0.76 -2.90
N PHE A 672 -7.41 0.40 -4.03
CA PHE A 672 -6.07 -0.15 -4.10
C PHE A 672 -5.06 0.81 -3.47
N VAL A 673 -5.04 2.08 -3.90
CA VAL A 673 -4.12 3.09 -3.37
C VAL A 673 -4.40 3.36 -1.89
N TYR A 674 -5.68 3.41 -1.47
CA TYR A 674 -6.05 3.57 -0.05
C TYR A 674 -5.52 2.42 0.81
N LYS A 675 -5.90 1.18 0.51
CA LYS A 675 -5.51 -0.01 1.29
C LYS A 675 -4.00 -0.20 1.28
N LEU A 676 -3.35 0.01 0.13
CA LEU A 676 -1.90 -0.09 -0.02
C LEU A 676 -1.15 0.95 0.80
N SER A 677 -1.58 2.21 0.79
CA SER A 677 -0.91 3.27 1.56
C SER A 677 -1.09 3.07 3.06
N GLU A 678 -2.28 2.65 3.51
CA GLU A 678 -2.54 2.35 4.92
C GLU A 678 -1.68 1.18 5.42
N GLN A 679 -1.60 0.07 4.66
CA GLN A 679 -0.77 -1.07 5.06
C GLN A 679 0.73 -0.76 5.07
N ILE A 680 1.22 0.05 4.12
CA ILE A 680 2.61 0.47 4.07
C ILE A 680 2.94 1.34 5.29
N PHE A 681 2.12 2.35 5.56
CA PHE A 681 2.32 3.22 6.71
C PHE A 681 2.27 2.44 8.03
N ALA A 682 1.29 1.56 8.20
CA ALA A 682 1.16 0.73 9.39
C ALA A 682 2.37 -0.22 9.57
N HIS A 683 2.86 -0.83 8.48
CA HIS A 683 4.03 -1.70 8.51
C HIS A 683 5.29 -0.95 8.95
N TYR A 684 5.59 0.20 8.34
CA TYR A 684 6.78 0.99 8.68
C TYR A 684 6.67 1.66 10.06
N LYS A 685 5.46 2.03 10.50
CA LYS A 685 5.25 2.49 11.89
C LYS A 685 5.50 1.38 12.89
N GLN A 686 4.92 0.20 12.68
CA GLN A 686 5.15 -0.94 13.56
C GLN A 686 6.64 -1.33 13.58
N LEU A 687 7.33 -1.25 12.44
CA LEU A 687 8.77 -1.48 12.36
C LEU A 687 9.56 -0.43 13.15
N ALA A 688 9.21 0.86 13.03
CA ALA A 688 9.83 1.93 13.80
C ALA A 688 9.62 1.75 15.31
N GLY A 689 8.39 1.49 15.74
CA GLY A 689 8.06 1.19 17.13
C GLY A 689 8.76 -0.06 17.65
N SER A 690 8.96 -1.07 16.81
CA SER A 690 9.78 -2.23 17.15
C SER A 690 11.26 -1.86 17.29
N ILE A 691 11.87 -1.16 16.33
CA ILE A 691 13.29 -0.77 16.38
C ILE A 691 13.61 0.06 17.63
N PHE A 692 12.69 0.95 18.02
CA PHE A 692 12.87 1.84 19.15
C PHE A 692 12.68 1.16 20.52
N LEU A 693 11.94 0.04 20.57
CA LEU A 693 11.58 -0.62 21.83
C LEU A 693 12.82 -1.24 22.49
N ASP A 694 12.98 -0.99 23.79
CA ASP A 694 14.15 -1.45 24.56
C ASP A 694 14.35 -2.98 24.46
N LYS A 695 15.59 -3.38 24.18
CA LYS A 695 15.96 -4.78 23.94
C LYS A 695 15.89 -5.62 25.21
N ARG A 696 16.19 -5.04 26.37
CA ARG A 696 16.15 -5.75 27.65
C ARG A 696 14.71 -5.98 28.09
N PHE A 697 13.86 -4.96 27.98
CA PHE A 697 12.42 -5.07 28.23
C PHE A 697 11.78 -6.20 27.43
N ARG A 698 12.15 -6.32 26.14
CA ARG A 698 11.70 -7.42 25.27
C ARG A 698 12.07 -8.80 25.82
N LEU A 699 13.33 -8.98 26.21
CA LEU A 699 13.82 -10.25 26.77
C LEU A 699 13.09 -10.62 28.06
N GLU A 700 12.87 -9.65 28.95
CA GLU A 700 12.14 -9.87 30.21
C GLU A 700 10.67 -10.25 29.96
N CYS A 701 10.02 -9.66 28.96
CA CYS A 701 8.67 -10.03 28.56
C CYS A 701 8.58 -11.47 28.02
N GLU A 702 9.56 -11.90 27.22
CA GLU A 702 9.64 -13.26 26.69
C GLU A 702 9.79 -14.29 27.82
N VAL A 703 10.63 -14.00 28.81
CA VAL A 703 10.80 -14.84 30.02
C VAL A 703 9.49 -14.97 30.81
N LEU A 704 8.70 -13.90 30.89
CA LEU A 704 7.41 -13.88 31.58
C LEU A 704 6.27 -14.53 30.77
N GLY A 705 6.55 -15.09 29.58
CA GLY A 705 5.56 -15.70 28.71
C GLY A 705 4.71 -14.71 27.91
N PHE A 706 5.02 -13.41 27.99
CA PHE A 706 4.45 -12.39 27.11
C PHE A 706 5.21 -12.40 25.77
N ASN A 707 4.82 -13.31 24.90
CA ASN A 707 5.43 -13.41 23.58
C ASN A 707 4.94 -12.27 22.66
N PHE A 708 5.70 -11.18 22.63
CA PHE A 708 5.54 -10.15 21.61
C PHE A 708 6.06 -10.72 20.27
N GLN A 709 5.29 -10.60 19.19
CA GLN A 709 5.84 -10.77 17.85
C GLN A 709 6.95 -9.73 17.68
N SER A 710 8.22 -10.17 17.81
CA SER A 710 9.39 -9.32 18.05
C SER A 710 9.56 -8.22 16.99
N TYR A 711 9.18 -8.52 15.75
CA TYR A 711 9.16 -7.62 14.62
C TYR A 711 7.92 -7.90 13.75
N PRO A 712 7.40 -6.90 13.01
CA PRO A 712 6.39 -7.18 11.99
C PRO A 712 6.95 -8.18 10.97
N ARG A 713 6.10 -9.07 10.44
CA ARG A 713 6.48 -9.97 9.34
C ARG A 713 7.00 -9.13 8.17
N ASN A 714 8.21 -9.43 7.70
CA ASN A 714 8.81 -8.71 6.57
C ASN A 714 7.89 -8.79 5.36
N ASN A 715 7.70 -7.66 4.68
CA ASN A 715 6.85 -7.55 3.50
C ASN A 715 7.61 -6.88 2.34
N ARG A 716 7.15 -7.07 1.11
CA ARG A 716 7.84 -6.68 -0.12
C ARG A 716 7.14 -5.51 -0.83
N TYR A 717 7.03 -4.38 -0.13
CA TYR A 717 6.42 -3.16 -0.69
C TYR A 717 7.37 -2.35 -1.60
N GLU A 718 8.67 -2.64 -1.58
CA GLU A 718 9.67 -1.80 -2.26
C GLU A 718 9.46 -1.69 -3.76
N THR A 719 9.07 -2.79 -4.43
CA THR A 719 8.82 -2.82 -5.87
C THR A 719 7.64 -1.93 -6.24
N LEU A 720 6.58 -1.93 -5.42
CA LEU A 720 5.41 -1.06 -5.56
C LEU A 720 5.75 0.41 -5.30
N LEU A 721 6.55 0.68 -4.26
CA LEU A 721 7.03 2.02 -3.95
C LEU A 721 7.94 2.58 -5.05
N LYS A 722 8.58 1.74 -5.87
CA LYS A 722 9.42 2.19 -7.00
C LYS A 722 8.63 2.46 -8.28
N GLN A 723 7.33 2.13 -8.35
CA GLN A 723 6.53 2.30 -9.57
C GLN A 723 6.22 3.78 -9.82
N ARG A 724 6.72 4.29 -10.97
CA ARG A 724 6.50 5.69 -11.41
C ARG A 724 5.58 5.82 -12.61
N HIS A 725 5.28 4.72 -13.29
CA HIS A 725 4.51 4.72 -14.55
C HIS A 725 3.75 3.39 -14.76
N VAL A 726 2.76 3.13 -13.90
CA VAL A 726 1.84 1.99 -14.09
C VAL A 726 0.96 2.29 -15.29
N GLN A 727 1.02 1.43 -16.31
CA GLN A 727 0.18 1.56 -17.51
C GLN A 727 -1.18 0.92 -17.26
N LEU A 728 -2.23 1.74 -17.19
CA LEU A 728 -3.59 1.25 -16.93
C LEU A 728 -4.61 2.06 -17.74
N LEU A 729 -5.39 1.39 -18.57
CA LEU A 729 -6.37 1.95 -19.50
C LEU A 729 -5.82 3.09 -20.36
N GLY A 730 -4.55 2.99 -20.78
CA GLY A 730 -3.83 4.02 -21.55
C GLY A 730 -3.27 5.19 -20.75
N ARG A 731 -3.47 5.21 -19.41
CA ARG A 731 -2.87 6.19 -18.51
C ARG A 731 -1.52 5.69 -18.01
N SER A 732 -0.58 6.62 -17.83
CA SER A 732 0.65 6.39 -17.07
C SER A 732 0.49 6.95 -15.66
N ILE A 733 0.28 6.07 -14.68
CA ILE A 733 0.00 6.45 -13.29
C ILE A 733 1.27 6.39 -12.44
N ASP A 734 1.61 7.49 -11.76
CA ASP A 734 2.69 7.53 -10.78
C ASP A 734 2.19 7.04 -9.41
N LEU A 735 2.31 5.73 -9.18
CA LEU A 735 1.89 5.09 -7.94
C LEU A 735 2.71 5.58 -6.74
N ASN A 736 4.01 5.82 -6.90
CA ASN A 736 4.86 6.38 -5.85
C ASN A 736 4.33 7.74 -5.37
N LYS A 737 3.93 8.62 -6.30
CA LYS A 737 3.38 9.93 -5.96
C LYS A 737 2.07 9.82 -5.18
N LEU A 738 1.15 8.96 -5.62
CA LEU A 738 -0.14 8.77 -4.94
C LEU A 738 0.03 8.18 -3.52
N ILE A 739 0.94 7.21 -3.37
CA ILE A 739 1.30 6.65 -2.06
C ILE A 739 1.94 7.73 -1.19
N THR A 740 2.88 8.51 -1.75
CA THR A 740 3.57 9.61 -1.03
C THR A 740 2.56 10.61 -0.46
N GLN A 741 1.58 11.06 -1.25
CA GLN A 741 0.55 11.99 -0.81
C GLN A 741 -0.22 11.48 0.42
N ARG A 742 -0.66 10.22 0.40
CA ARG A 742 -1.39 9.60 1.51
C ARG A 742 -0.51 9.37 2.73
N ILE A 743 0.73 8.92 2.52
CA ILE A 743 1.68 8.69 3.61
C ILE A 743 2.12 10.01 4.26
N ASN A 744 2.28 11.07 3.49
CA ASN A 744 2.56 12.41 3.99
C ASN A 744 1.42 12.87 4.93
N ALA A 745 0.17 12.75 4.49
CA ALA A 745 -1.00 13.04 5.32
C ALA A 745 -1.07 12.16 6.59
N ASN A 746 -0.76 10.87 6.48
CA ASN A 746 -0.72 9.96 7.62
C ASN A 746 0.41 10.30 8.61
N MET A 747 1.57 10.76 8.12
CA MET A 747 2.68 11.24 8.96
C MET A 747 2.28 12.51 9.73
N HIS A 748 1.71 13.51 9.04
CA HIS A 748 1.20 14.72 9.70
C HIS A 748 0.15 14.38 10.75
N LYS A 749 -0.85 13.55 10.39
CA LYS A 749 -1.86 13.07 11.33
C LYS A 749 -1.23 12.34 12.51
N SER A 750 -0.20 11.53 12.29
CA SER A 750 0.47 10.83 13.38
C SER A 750 1.21 11.75 14.36
N ILE A 751 1.74 12.87 13.90
CA ILE A 751 2.43 13.87 14.73
C ILE A 751 1.40 14.73 15.47
N GLU A 752 0.37 15.18 14.75
CA GLU A 752 -0.78 15.90 15.29
C GLU A 752 -1.42 15.16 16.47
N LEU A 753 -1.61 13.86 16.31
CA LEU A 753 -2.19 13.01 17.36
C LEU A 753 -1.23 12.77 18.53
N ALA A 754 0.08 12.80 18.31
CA ALA A 754 1.05 12.74 19.40
C ALA A 754 0.97 13.99 20.29
N ILE A 755 0.88 15.17 19.67
CA ILE A 755 0.75 16.47 20.37
C ILE A 755 -0.62 16.54 21.08
N SER A 756 -1.70 16.19 20.39
CA SER A 756 -3.05 16.17 20.98
C SER A 756 -3.17 15.22 22.18
N ARG A 757 -2.43 14.10 22.15
CA ARG A 757 -2.35 13.17 23.28
C ARG A 757 -1.63 13.78 24.49
N PHE A 758 -0.62 14.62 24.27
CA PHE A 758 0.04 15.36 25.35
C PHE A 758 -0.88 16.42 25.95
N GLU A 759 -1.63 17.15 25.13
CA GLU A 759 -2.62 18.15 25.58
C GLU A 759 -3.72 17.54 26.47
N GLY A 760 -4.04 16.24 26.27
CA GLY A 760 -4.98 15.51 27.13
C GLY A 760 -4.39 14.98 28.45
N ASN A 761 -3.08 15.11 28.68
CA ASN A 761 -2.36 14.61 29.84
C ASN A 761 -1.70 15.74 30.65
N ASP A 762 -1.26 15.42 31.87
CA ASP A 762 -0.48 16.35 32.68
C ASP A 762 0.97 16.53 32.17
N ILE A 763 1.72 17.40 32.84
CA ILE A 763 3.12 17.71 32.49
C ILE A 763 4.05 16.49 32.44
N THR A 764 3.73 15.39 33.13
CA THR A 764 4.57 14.18 33.13
C THR A 764 4.53 13.44 31.79
N GLY A 765 3.47 13.64 31.02
CA GLY A 765 3.28 13.04 29.69
C GLY A 765 4.28 13.52 28.63
N ILE A 766 5.07 14.56 28.92
CA ILE A 766 6.05 15.11 27.97
C ILE A 766 7.14 14.10 27.57
N VAL A 767 7.47 13.16 28.46
CA VAL A 767 8.46 12.10 28.20
C VAL A 767 7.89 11.07 27.21
N GLU A 768 6.59 10.74 27.31
CA GLU A 768 5.92 9.88 26.34
C GLU A 768 5.81 10.58 24.97
N LEU A 769 5.49 11.88 24.97
CA LEU A 769 5.44 12.70 23.74
C LEU A 769 6.77 12.66 22.99
N GLU A 770 7.87 12.90 23.70
CA GLU A 770 9.21 12.86 23.10
C GLU A 770 9.51 11.49 22.47
N GLY A 771 9.24 10.41 23.20
CA GLY A 771 9.42 9.06 22.69
C GLY A 771 8.59 8.79 21.43
N LEU A 772 7.35 9.27 21.41
CA LEU A 772 6.43 9.08 20.29
C LEU A 772 6.85 9.90 19.06
N LEU A 773 7.36 11.11 19.27
CA LEU A 773 7.97 11.92 18.21
C LEU A 773 9.22 11.27 17.64
N GLU A 774 10.05 10.62 18.46
CA GLU A 774 11.21 9.88 17.98
C GLU A 774 10.80 8.62 17.20
N ALA A 775 9.79 7.88 17.65
CA ALA A 775 9.22 6.78 16.86
C ALA A 775 8.67 7.26 15.50
N ASN A 776 8.04 8.45 15.46
CA ASN A 776 7.62 9.09 14.22
C ASN A 776 8.81 9.47 13.33
N ARG A 777 9.90 9.98 13.91
CA ARG A 777 11.13 10.33 13.18
C ARG A 777 11.78 9.10 12.54
N ILE A 778 11.84 7.98 13.27
CA ILE A 778 12.33 6.70 12.73
C ILE A 778 11.44 6.22 11.58
N CYS A 779 10.11 6.29 11.74
CA CYS A 779 9.15 5.94 10.68
C CYS A 779 9.36 6.79 9.42
N HIS A 780 9.47 8.11 9.57
CA HIS A 780 9.78 9.06 8.50
C HIS A 780 11.09 8.69 7.79
N LYS A 781 12.15 8.39 8.54
CA LYS A 781 13.46 7.99 7.99
C LYS A 781 13.38 6.68 7.20
N LEU A 782 12.58 5.71 7.64
CA LEU A 782 12.39 4.43 6.92
C LEU A 782 11.64 4.64 5.61
N LEU A 783 10.57 5.45 5.63
CA LEU A 783 9.75 5.76 4.46
C LEU A 783 10.48 6.64 3.45
N SER A 784 11.29 7.59 3.93
CA SER A 784 12.06 8.53 3.09
C SER A 784 13.13 7.86 2.22
N LYS A 785 13.44 6.57 2.47
CA LYS A 785 14.31 5.77 1.58
C LYS A 785 13.68 5.52 0.21
N TYR A 786 12.35 5.52 0.14
CA TYR A 786 11.59 5.18 -1.07
C TYR A 786 10.68 6.33 -1.54
N LEU A 787 10.28 7.22 -0.62
CA LEU A 787 9.32 8.30 -0.86
C LEU A 787 9.95 9.67 -0.62
N ALA A 788 9.53 10.66 -1.40
CA ALA A 788 9.90 12.05 -1.17
C ALA A 788 8.89 12.71 -0.21
N LEU A 789 9.09 12.52 1.09
CA LEU A 789 8.28 13.15 2.14
C LEU A 789 8.77 14.56 2.45
N ASP A 790 7.90 15.39 3.02
CA ASP A 790 8.31 16.70 3.53
C ASP A 790 9.33 16.54 4.68
N ASN A 791 10.10 17.59 4.95
CA ASN A 791 11.05 17.56 6.06
C ASN A 791 10.32 17.32 7.38
N PHE A 792 10.75 16.30 8.14
CA PHE A 792 10.15 15.92 9.42
C PHE A 792 10.05 17.12 10.39
N ASP A 793 11.09 17.94 10.50
CA ASP A 793 11.06 19.10 11.40
C ASP A 793 10.04 20.15 10.93
N GLY A 794 9.82 20.26 9.61
CA GLY A 794 8.75 21.07 9.05
C GLY A 794 7.37 20.54 9.44
N MET A 795 7.15 19.22 9.30
CA MET A 795 5.91 18.57 9.70
C MET A 795 5.59 18.74 11.19
N VAL A 796 6.61 18.61 12.05
CA VAL A 796 6.48 18.82 13.49
C VAL A 796 6.14 20.27 13.81
N LYS A 797 6.83 21.24 13.18
CA LYS A 797 6.50 22.66 13.37
C LYS A 797 5.08 22.97 12.93
N GLU A 798 4.63 22.41 11.80
CA GLU A 798 3.27 22.61 11.31
C GLU A 798 2.23 22.02 12.26
N ALA A 799 2.34 20.75 12.66
CA ALA A 799 1.43 20.12 13.62
C ALA A 799 1.46 20.80 15.00
N ASN A 800 2.63 21.31 15.42
CA ASN A 800 2.78 22.09 16.64
C ASN A 800 2.28 23.54 16.49
N HIS A 801 1.75 23.94 15.33
CA HIS A 801 1.34 25.32 15.01
C HIS A 801 2.46 26.37 15.19
N ASN A 802 3.73 25.96 15.09
CA ASN A 802 4.93 26.77 15.33
C ASN A 802 5.59 27.25 14.01
N VAL A 803 4.79 27.51 12.98
CA VAL A 803 5.23 28.07 11.68
C VAL A 803 4.84 29.54 11.57
N LEU A 804 3.56 29.84 11.80
CA LEU A 804 3.01 31.20 11.78
C LEU A 804 2.98 31.84 13.18
N ALA A 805 3.00 31.02 14.23
CA ALA A 805 3.05 31.48 15.61
C ALA A 805 4.47 31.32 16.18
N PRO A 806 4.90 32.22 17.10
CA PRO A 806 6.21 32.14 17.74
C PRO A 806 6.30 31.00 18.77
N TYR A 807 5.15 30.50 19.26
CA TYR A 807 5.08 29.45 20.27
C TYR A 807 4.13 28.36 19.81
N GLY A 808 4.63 27.14 19.83
CA GLY A 808 3.84 25.98 19.47
C GLY A 808 2.93 25.51 20.61
N ARG A 809 1.99 24.64 20.25
CA ARG A 809 1.05 23.95 21.15
C ARG A 809 1.74 23.28 22.35
N ILE A 810 2.86 22.60 22.13
CA ILE A 810 3.63 21.94 23.21
C ILE A 810 4.07 22.96 24.26
N THR A 811 4.63 24.11 23.83
CA THR A 811 5.09 25.16 24.74
C THR A 811 3.94 25.78 25.51
N LEU A 812 2.81 26.02 24.85
CA LEU A 812 1.60 26.57 25.47
C LEU A 812 1.01 25.59 26.50
N HIS A 813 0.93 24.30 26.17
CA HIS A 813 0.45 23.27 27.09
C HIS A 813 1.35 23.13 28.32
N VAL A 814 2.68 23.14 28.13
CA VAL A 814 3.64 23.15 29.24
C VAL A 814 3.38 24.35 30.16
N PHE A 815 3.14 25.54 29.61
CA PHE A 815 2.80 26.70 30.43
C PHE A 815 1.48 26.53 31.20
N VAL A 816 0.42 26.05 30.55
CA VAL A 816 -0.89 25.79 31.19
C VAL A 816 -0.73 24.81 32.35
N GLU A 817 -0.05 23.69 32.11
CA GLU A 817 0.17 22.68 33.15
C GLU A 817 1.10 23.18 34.27
N LEU A 818 2.08 24.04 33.95
CA LEU A 818 2.90 24.68 34.98
C LEU A 818 2.07 25.57 35.91
N ASN A 819 1.25 26.44 35.31
CA ASN A 819 0.46 27.41 36.05
C ASN A 819 -0.65 26.75 36.89
N TYR A 820 -1.40 25.82 36.30
CA TYR A 820 -2.61 25.29 36.93
C TYR A 820 -2.40 23.98 37.71
N ASP A 821 -1.39 23.17 37.41
CA ASP A 821 -1.15 21.88 38.08
C ASP A 821 0.19 21.83 38.83
N PHE A 822 1.32 22.01 38.13
CA PHE A 822 2.64 21.76 38.68
C PHE A 822 2.96 22.64 39.90
N LEU A 823 2.86 23.96 39.75
CA LEU A 823 3.22 24.90 40.82
C LEU A 823 2.29 24.74 42.03
N VAL A 824 1.01 24.43 41.78
CA VAL A 824 -0.10 24.36 42.76
C VAL A 824 -0.27 23.00 43.44
N ASN A 825 0.23 21.90 42.86
CA ASN A 825 0.00 20.56 43.42
C ASN A 825 1.27 19.74 43.69
N TYR A 826 2.48 20.23 43.39
CA TYR A 826 3.70 19.44 43.59
C TYR A 826 4.57 19.92 44.76
N CYS A 827 5.26 18.96 45.37
CA CYS A 827 6.17 19.11 46.50
C CYS A 827 7.58 18.73 46.06
N TYR A 828 8.53 19.66 46.14
CA TYR A 828 9.93 19.39 45.84
C TYR A 828 10.64 18.66 46.98
N ASN A 829 11.50 17.70 46.64
CA ASN A 829 12.39 16.99 47.55
C ASN A 829 13.82 17.03 47.00
N ALA A 830 14.70 17.81 47.62
CA ALA A 830 16.07 18.02 47.14
C ALA A 830 16.94 16.77 47.28
N ALA A 831 16.68 15.90 48.26
CA ALA A 831 17.44 14.66 48.44
C ALA A 831 17.28 13.70 47.24
N THR A 832 16.12 13.75 46.58
CA THR A 832 15.85 12.94 45.38
C THR A 832 15.92 13.73 44.07
N ASN A 833 16.00 15.06 44.16
CA ASN A 833 15.85 16.00 43.04
C ASN A 833 14.58 15.73 42.21
N ARG A 834 13.45 15.54 42.90
CA ARG A 834 12.15 15.22 42.30
C ARG A 834 11.02 15.99 42.97
N PHE A 835 10.01 16.28 42.17
CA PHE A 835 8.70 16.76 42.60
C PHE A 835 7.72 15.60 42.66
N ILE A 836 6.94 15.53 43.73
CA ILE A 836 5.89 14.53 43.93
C ILE A 836 4.58 15.26 44.20
N ARG A 837 3.46 14.72 43.71
CA ARG A 837 2.15 15.32 43.92
C ARG A 837 1.78 15.32 45.41
N THR A 838 1.20 16.41 45.89
CA THR A 838 0.67 16.50 47.25
C THR A 838 -0.48 15.51 47.43
N LYS A 839 -0.58 14.89 48.62
CA LYS A 839 -1.59 13.88 48.95
C LYS A 839 -2.96 14.48 49.30
N VAL A 840 -3.02 15.80 49.51
CA VAL A 840 -4.22 16.54 49.94
C VAL A 840 -4.46 17.70 48.99
N ASN A 841 -5.66 17.79 48.41
CA ASN A 841 -6.07 18.99 47.67
C ASN A 841 -6.32 20.12 48.68
N LEU A 842 -5.30 20.95 48.89
CA LEU A 842 -5.34 22.08 49.82
C LEU A 842 -5.98 23.33 49.19
N SER A 843 -6.06 23.38 47.87
CA SER A 843 -6.67 24.47 47.11
C SER A 843 -8.16 24.23 46.86
N SER A 844 -8.96 25.31 46.88
CA SER A 844 -10.37 25.32 46.48
C SER A 844 -10.58 25.20 44.96
N SER A 845 -9.48 25.11 44.20
CA SER A 845 -9.46 25.05 42.75
C SER A 845 -10.04 23.73 42.24
N GLN A 846 -11.02 23.80 41.33
CA GLN A 846 -11.60 22.62 40.68
C GLN A 846 -10.48 21.82 40.00
N ALA A 847 -10.53 20.49 40.12
CA ALA A 847 -9.61 19.63 39.38
C ALA A 847 -9.71 19.94 37.88
N ILE A 848 -8.57 20.19 37.23
CA ILE A 848 -8.52 20.53 35.80
C ILE A 848 -9.19 19.40 35.02
N GLN A 849 -10.32 19.71 34.37
CA GLN A 849 -10.98 18.76 33.49
C GLN A 849 -10.25 18.75 32.14
N ARG A 850 -9.42 17.74 31.93
CA ARG A 850 -8.71 17.53 30.66
C ARG A 850 -9.63 16.88 29.64
N GLU A 851 -9.58 17.36 28.40
CA GLU A 851 -10.29 16.70 27.30
C GLU A 851 -9.65 15.34 27.01
N LYS A 852 -10.49 14.31 26.81
CA LYS A 852 -9.98 12.99 26.47
C LYS A 852 -9.51 12.96 25.02
N PRO A 853 -8.35 12.37 24.72
CA PRO A 853 -7.90 12.23 23.35
C PRO A 853 -8.86 11.33 22.54
N PRO A 854 -9.03 11.58 21.23
CA PRO A 854 -9.93 10.80 20.38
C PRO A 854 -9.52 9.32 20.29
N GLN A 855 -10.49 8.40 20.16
CA GLN A 855 -10.19 6.99 19.89
C GLN A 855 -9.69 6.83 18.45
N MET A 856 -8.63 6.05 18.26
CA MET A 856 -7.91 6.00 16.99
C MET A 856 -7.17 4.68 16.75
N SER A 857 -6.87 4.41 15.48
CA SER A 857 -6.13 3.23 15.06
C SER A 857 -4.71 3.21 15.63
N HIS A 858 -4.28 2.04 16.10
CA HIS A 858 -3.00 1.85 16.78
C HIS A 858 -1.78 2.25 15.94
N TYR A 859 -1.89 2.20 14.61
CA TYR A 859 -0.80 2.55 13.70
C TYR A 859 -0.50 4.06 13.60
N TYR A 860 -1.34 4.94 14.14
CA TYR A 860 -0.97 6.35 14.31
C TYR A 860 -0.15 6.60 15.59
N LEU A 861 -0.15 5.64 16.54
CA LEU A 861 0.60 5.75 17.79
C LEU A 861 1.89 4.91 17.68
N TRP A 862 2.01 3.81 18.41
CA TRP A 862 3.23 3.00 18.43
C TRP A 862 3.26 1.88 17.38
N GLY A 863 2.23 1.78 16.53
CA GLY A 863 2.16 0.83 15.41
C GLY A 863 1.13 -0.27 15.60
N SER A 864 1.12 -0.93 16.77
CA SER A 864 0.21 -2.04 17.08
C SER A 864 -0.35 -1.96 18.49
N LYS A 865 -1.40 -2.74 18.77
CA LYS A 865 -2.00 -2.82 20.11
C LYS A 865 -0.99 -3.28 21.16
N GLN A 866 -0.14 -4.25 20.81
CA GLN A 866 0.89 -4.79 21.69
C GLN A 866 1.98 -3.74 21.98
N LEU A 867 2.45 -3.02 20.95
CA LEU A 867 3.44 -1.96 21.13
C LEU A 867 2.88 -0.81 21.97
N ASN A 868 1.61 -0.42 21.76
CA ASN A 868 0.96 0.59 22.60
C ASN A 868 0.97 0.18 24.09
N ALA A 869 0.68 -1.09 24.41
CA ALA A 869 0.70 -1.59 25.78
C ALA A 869 2.12 -1.63 26.38
N ALA A 870 3.11 -2.01 25.58
CA ALA A 870 4.52 -2.02 25.99
C ALA A 870 5.01 -0.61 26.34
N TYR A 871 4.83 0.35 25.43
CA TYR A 871 5.25 1.73 25.67
C TYR A 871 4.45 2.40 26.78
N SER A 872 3.16 2.12 26.91
CA SER A 872 2.37 2.62 28.05
C SER A 872 2.90 2.11 29.39
N THR A 873 3.41 0.88 29.45
CA THR A 873 4.05 0.35 30.66
C THR A 873 5.40 1.03 30.93
N GLN A 874 6.21 1.22 29.89
CA GLN A 874 7.52 1.86 30.00
C GLN A 874 7.41 3.32 30.44
N TYR A 875 6.55 4.09 29.78
CA TYR A 875 6.35 5.51 30.10
C TYR A 875 5.49 5.74 31.35
N GLY A 876 4.68 4.75 31.75
CA GLY A 876 3.94 4.78 33.01
C GLY A 876 4.83 4.91 34.26
N GLN A 877 6.13 4.58 34.16
CA GLN A 877 7.08 4.78 35.25
C GLN A 877 7.41 6.27 35.52
N TYR A 878 7.09 7.16 34.57
CA TYR A 878 7.40 8.59 34.64
C TYR A 878 6.22 9.46 35.11
N THR A 879 5.06 8.88 35.38
CA THR A 879 3.85 9.64 35.76
C THR A 879 3.79 9.97 37.26
N GLY A 880 4.51 9.22 38.10
CA GLY A 880 4.47 9.39 39.56
C GLY A 880 5.30 10.55 40.11
N PHE A 881 6.10 11.23 39.28
CA PHE A 881 6.99 12.33 39.71
C PHE A 881 7.34 13.25 38.53
N VAL A 882 7.90 14.43 38.82
CA VAL A 882 8.60 15.28 37.85
C VAL A 882 10.04 15.46 38.29
N GLY A 883 11.01 15.20 37.43
CA GLY A 883 12.43 15.33 37.75
C GLY A 883 13.30 15.47 36.51
N SER A 884 14.59 15.15 36.63
CA SER A 884 15.58 15.29 35.55
C SER A 884 15.10 14.84 34.15
N PRO A 885 14.53 13.63 33.93
CA PRO A 885 14.11 13.21 32.59
C PRO A 885 13.04 14.12 31.97
N HIS A 886 12.13 14.66 32.78
CA HIS A 886 11.09 15.59 32.33
C HIS A 886 11.68 16.94 31.95
N PHE A 887 12.59 17.49 32.75
CA PHE A 887 13.27 18.76 32.43
C PHE A 887 14.11 18.67 31.15
N HIS A 888 14.81 17.56 30.90
CA HIS A 888 15.55 17.35 29.65
C HIS A 888 14.60 17.28 28.44
N ALA A 889 13.48 16.56 28.56
CA ALA A 889 12.45 16.52 27.50
C ALA A 889 11.84 17.91 27.24
N MET A 890 11.59 18.71 28.30
CA MET A 890 11.17 20.10 28.16
C MET A 890 12.21 20.94 27.42
N CYS A 891 13.50 20.84 27.79
CA CYS A 891 14.57 21.57 27.13
C CYS A 891 14.63 21.29 25.62
N ARG A 892 14.59 20.01 25.24
CA ARG A 892 14.68 19.60 23.83
C ARG A 892 13.46 20.00 23.00
N LEU A 893 12.26 19.96 23.58
CA LEU A 893 11.01 20.29 22.86
C LEU A 893 10.70 21.80 22.83
N LEU A 894 11.03 22.56 23.87
CA LEU A 894 10.78 24.01 23.93
C LEU A 894 11.88 24.81 23.23
N GLY A 895 13.13 24.33 23.31
CA GLY A 895 14.31 25.09 22.91
C GLY A 895 14.47 26.41 23.67
N TYR A 896 15.47 27.22 23.29
CA TYR A 896 15.75 28.49 23.97
C TYR A 896 14.57 29.44 24.01
N GLN A 897 13.85 29.59 22.90
CA GLN A 897 12.73 30.53 22.80
C GLN A 897 11.57 30.14 23.71
N GLY A 898 11.20 28.85 23.75
CA GLY A 898 10.15 28.37 24.63
C GLY A 898 10.54 28.50 26.11
N ILE A 899 11.77 28.13 26.48
CA ILE A 899 12.27 28.26 27.86
C ILE A 899 12.25 29.72 28.32
N ALA A 900 12.76 30.64 27.50
CA ALA A 900 12.80 32.07 27.83
C ALA A 900 11.42 32.64 28.14
N VAL A 901 10.41 32.22 27.37
CA VAL A 901 9.03 32.72 27.50
C VAL A 901 8.32 32.09 28.69
N VAL A 902 8.51 30.80 28.92
CA VAL A 902 8.02 30.14 30.14
C VAL A 902 8.60 30.83 31.38
N MET A 903 9.91 31.12 31.40
CA MET A 903 10.54 31.85 32.51
C MET A 903 9.99 33.27 32.67
N ASP A 904 9.87 34.05 31.59
CA ASP A 904 9.39 35.44 31.69
C ASP A 904 7.93 35.51 32.15
N ILE A 905 7.08 34.59 31.68
CA ILE A 905 5.67 34.50 32.11
C ILE A 905 5.59 34.06 33.57
N ILE A 906 6.34 33.03 34.01
CA ILE A 906 6.39 32.64 35.43
C ILE A 906 6.75 33.85 36.31
N LEU A 907 7.72 34.66 35.89
CA LEU A 907 8.14 35.82 36.68
C LEU A 907 7.12 36.97 36.68
N LYS A 908 6.50 37.27 35.54
CA LYS A 908 5.57 38.40 35.39
C LYS A 908 4.16 38.09 35.89
N ASP A 909 3.65 36.90 35.59
CA ASP A 909 2.23 36.57 35.75
C ASP A 909 1.96 35.72 36.99
N ILE A 910 2.99 35.07 37.56
CA ILE A 910 2.86 34.23 38.76
C ILE A 910 3.62 34.86 39.92
N VAL A 911 4.96 34.96 39.82
CA VAL A 911 5.80 35.39 40.95
C VAL A 911 5.53 36.83 41.38
N LYS A 912 5.42 37.77 40.42
CA LYS A 912 5.16 39.18 40.75
C LYS A 912 3.79 39.38 41.42
N PRO A 913 2.66 38.84 40.91
CA PRO A 913 1.37 38.92 41.58
C PRO A 913 1.34 38.21 42.94
N LEU A 914 2.04 37.08 43.10
CA LEU A 914 2.14 36.42 44.41
C LEU A 914 2.87 37.31 45.43
N ILE A 915 4.02 37.88 45.07
CA ILE A 915 4.81 38.73 45.96
C ILE A 915 4.10 40.05 46.28
N GLN A 916 3.59 40.77 45.27
CA GLN A 916 3.00 42.10 45.42
C GLN A 916 1.51 42.07 45.78
N GLY A 917 0.86 40.91 45.64
CA GLY A 917 -0.55 40.67 45.95
C GLY A 917 -0.72 39.90 47.25
N SER A 918 -0.89 38.57 47.15
CA SER A 918 -1.27 37.72 48.28
C SER A 918 -0.24 37.73 49.41
N LEU A 919 1.04 37.48 49.11
CA LEU A 919 2.10 37.44 50.12
C LEU A 919 2.31 38.80 50.79
N LEU A 920 2.20 39.90 50.05
CA LEU A 920 2.28 41.24 50.63
C LEU A 920 1.13 41.52 51.59
N GLN A 921 -0.10 41.17 51.22
CA GLN A 921 -1.28 41.33 52.06
C GLN A 921 -1.18 40.50 53.33
N PHE A 922 -0.82 39.21 53.23
CA PHE A 922 -0.61 38.37 54.40
C PHE A 922 0.53 38.88 55.27
N THR A 923 1.63 39.34 54.68
CA THR A 923 2.76 39.91 55.44
C THR A 923 2.32 41.15 56.21
N LYS A 924 1.57 42.07 55.61
CA LYS A 924 1.03 43.25 56.30
C LYS A 924 0.11 42.86 57.45
N THR A 925 -0.81 41.92 57.22
CA THR A 925 -1.74 41.43 58.25
C THR A 925 -1.01 40.75 59.41
N LEU A 926 -0.10 39.81 59.10
CA LEU A 926 0.62 39.07 60.13
C LEU A 926 1.65 39.93 60.86
N MET A 927 2.25 40.93 60.22
CA MET A 927 3.16 41.86 60.89
C MET A 927 2.44 42.73 61.93
N ILE A 928 1.13 42.98 61.76
CA ILE A 928 0.30 43.63 62.79
C ILE A 928 0.02 42.67 63.96
N ALA A 929 -0.18 41.38 63.67
CA ALA A 929 -0.38 40.33 64.69
C ALA A 929 0.91 39.89 65.40
N MET A 930 2.08 40.22 64.85
CA MET A 930 3.37 39.92 65.48
C MET A 930 3.57 40.74 66.76
N PRO A 931 4.22 40.18 67.80
CA PRO A 931 4.54 40.92 69.00
C PRO A 931 5.49 42.07 68.69
N LYS A 932 5.17 43.30 69.15
CA LYS A 932 5.98 44.51 68.88
C LYS A 932 7.47 44.33 69.24
N SER A 933 7.75 43.59 70.31
CA SER A 933 9.09 43.18 70.71
C SER A 933 9.07 41.77 71.28
N CYS A 934 9.97 40.89 70.85
CA CYS A 934 10.12 39.54 71.36
C CYS A 934 11.61 39.28 71.68
N LYS A 935 11.93 39.25 72.98
CA LYS A 935 13.32 39.07 73.45
C LYS A 935 13.72 37.61 73.36
N LEU A 936 15.01 37.35 73.18
CA LEU A 936 15.58 36.00 73.34
C LEU A 936 15.84 35.73 74.83
N PRO A 937 15.07 34.86 75.52
CA PRO A 937 15.27 34.65 76.96
C PRO A 937 16.62 33.99 77.23
N ARG A 938 17.25 34.31 78.36
CA ARG A 938 18.56 33.76 78.73
C ARG A 938 18.50 32.26 78.98
N CYS A 939 19.65 31.58 78.88
CA CYS A 939 19.76 30.14 79.11
C CYS A 939 19.30 29.71 80.52
N GLU A 940 19.31 30.61 81.51
CA GLU A 940 18.87 30.31 82.88
C GLU A 940 17.38 29.98 82.99
N TYR A 941 16.55 30.42 82.03
CA TYR A 941 15.11 30.11 82.01
C TYR A 941 14.80 28.65 81.62
N GLY A 942 15.79 27.91 81.10
CA GLY A 942 15.64 26.54 80.62
C GLY A 942 14.84 26.42 79.32
N SER A 943 15.12 25.39 78.52
CA SER A 943 14.48 25.14 77.23
C SER A 943 12.95 24.95 77.30
N PRO A 944 12.35 24.34 78.34
CA PRO A 944 10.88 24.30 78.49
C PRO A 944 10.29 25.70 78.74
N GLY A 945 10.97 26.54 79.54
CA GLY A 945 10.57 27.91 79.80
C GLY A 945 10.65 28.80 78.57
N VAL A 946 11.72 28.64 77.77
CA VAL A 946 11.90 29.34 76.49
C VAL A 946 10.84 28.92 75.48
N LEU A 947 10.50 27.63 75.38
CA LEU A 947 9.43 27.15 74.50
C LEU A 947 8.07 27.72 74.92
N SER A 948 7.75 27.71 76.22
CA SER A 948 6.51 28.29 76.75
C SER A 948 6.42 29.81 76.50
N TYR A 949 7.55 30.53 76.60
CA TYR A 949 7.64 31.96 76.30
C TYR A 949 7.27 32.25 74.84
N TYR A 950 7.90 31.57 73.88
CA TYR A 950 7.59 31.78 72.46
C TYR A 950 6.19 31.33 72.08
N GLN A 951 5.72 30.20 72.63
CA GLN A 951 4.35 29.77 72.40
C GLN A 951 3.33 30.80 72.87
N ALA A 952 3.56 31.47 74.01
CA ALA A 952 2.68 32.54 74.49
C ALA A 952 2.72 33.77 73.56
N HIS A 953 3.91 34.23 73.16
CA HIS A 953 4.09 35.43 72.35
C HIS A 953 3.72 35.26 70.87
N LEU A 954 3.66 34.02 70.37
CA LEU A 954 3.34 33.70 68.98
C LEU A 954 1.96 33.03 68.82
N THR A 955 1.10 33.05 69.85
CA THR A 955 -0.21 32.38 69.84
C THR A 955 -1.05 32.81 68.64
N ASP A 956 -1.09 34.11 68.35
CA ASP A 956 -1.91 34.69 67.27
C ASP A 956 -1.44 34.24 65.88
N ILE A 957 -0.14 33.95 65.72
CA ILE A 957 0.43 33.41 64.47
C ILE A 957 0.18 31.90 64.38
N VAL A 958 0.30 31.18 65.50
CA VAL A 958 0.06 29.72 65.57
C VAL A 958 -1.40 29.37 65.29
N GLN A 959 -2.34 30.20 65.74
CA GLN A 959 -3.78 29.99 65.57
C GLN A 959 -4.35 30.61 64.29
N TYR A 960 -3.52 31.22 63.44
CA TYR A 960 -3.98 31.85 62.21
C TYR A 960 -4.58 30.81 61.25
N PRO A 961 -5.90 30.87 60.95
CA PRO A 961 -6.61 29.79 60.25
C PRO A 961 -6.12 29.57 58.82
N ASP A 962 -5.77 30.64 58.11
CA ASP A 962 -5.39 30.58 56.69
C ASP A 962 -3.88 30.37 56.47
N ALA A 963 -3.13 30.11 57.55
CA ALA A 963 -1.67 29.96 57.49
C ALA A 963 -1.27 28.79 56.58
N LYS A 964 -1.99 27.67 56.65
CA LYS A 964 -1.67 26.46 55.87
C LYS A 964 -2.34 26.49 54.49
N THR A 965 -3.62 26.84 54.42
CA THR A 965 -4.43 26.72 53.18
C THR A 965 -4.07 27.77 52.13
N GLU A 966 -3.77 29.00 52.53
CA GLU A 966 -3.54 30.10 51.59
C GLU A 966 -2.11 30.63 51.64
N LEU A 967 -1.56 30.88 52.83
CA LEU A 967 -0.23 31.48 52.98
C LEU A 967 0.90 30.52 52.60
N PHE A 968 0.96 29.32 53.20
CA PHE A 968 1.99 28.32 52.86
C PHE A 968 1.83 27.80 51.43
N GLN A 969 0.60 27.76 50.91
CA GLN A 969 0.34 27.46 49.51
C GLN A 969 0.96 28.53 48.59
N SER A 970 0.74 29.82 48.87
CA SER A 970 1.32 30.93 48.09
C SER A 970 2.86 30.90 48.13
N PHE A 971 3.46 30.65 49.29
CA PHE A 971 4.91 30.50 49.41
C PHE A 971 5.42 29.28 48.63
N ARG A 972 4.70 28.15 48.67
CA ARG A 972 5.09 26.97 47.90
C ARG A 972 5.07 27.24 46.40
N GLU A 973 4.02 27.87 45.88
CA GLU A 973 3.92 28.21 44.45
C GLU A 973 5.07 29.11 44.01
N PHE A 974 5.39 30.13 44.82
CA PHE A 974 6.55 30.98 44.60
C PHE A 974 7.87 30.17 44.63
N GLY A 975 8.06 29.32 45.62
CA GLY A 975 9.28 28.51 45.73
C GLY A 975 9.44 27.48 44.62
N ASN A 976 8.36 26.79 44.24
CA ASN A 976 8.32 25.87 43.10
C ASN A 976 8.67 26.59 41.79
N SER A 977 8.24 27.84 41.63
CA SER A 977 8.57 28.67 40.45
C SER A 977 10.07 28.94 40.35
N ILE A 978 10.72 29.28 41.48
CA ILE A 978 12.16 29.52 41.54
C ILE A 978 12.95 28.22 41.32
N ILE A 979 12.52 27.11 41.94
CA ILE A 979 13.18 25.81 41.76
C ILE A 979 13.03 25.35 40.30
N PHE A 980 11.87 25.54 39.67
CA PHE A 980 11.67 25.23 38.26
C PHE A 980 12.69 25.94 37.38
N CYS A 981 12.85 27.26 37.57
CA CYS A 981 13.82 28.06 36.82
C CYS A 981 15.26 27.58 37.02
N LEU A 982 15.63 27.20 38.24
CA LEU A 982 16.94 26.63 38.55
C LEU A 982 17.16 25.29 37.84
N LEU A 983 16.19 24.38 37.90
CA LEU A 983 16.34 23.02 37.37
C LEU A 983 16.29 22.97 35.84
N ILE A 984 15.48 23.81 35.20
CA ILE A 984 15.45 23.88 33.74
C ILE A 984 16.75 24.47 33.17
N GLU A 985 17.37 25.45 33.85
CA GLU A 985 18.70 25.97 33.46
C GLU A 985 19.79 24.90 33.64
N GLN A 986 19.73 24.12 34.72
CA GLN A 986 20.65 23.00 34.92
C GLN A 986 20.51 21.94 33.83
N ALA A 987 19.28 21.58 33.46
CA ALA A 987 19.03 20.65 32.37
C ALA A 987 19.50 21.21 31.02
N LEU A 988 19.23 22.50 30.74
CA LEU A 988 19.72 23.17 29.54
C LEU A 988 21.25 23.15 29.46
N SER A 989 21.94 23.44 30.57
CA SER A 989 23.39 23.39 30.65
C SER A 989 23.93 21.98 30.35
N GLN A 990 23.25 20.93 30.81
CA GLN A 990 23.64 19.55 30.56
C GLN A 990 23.48 19.17 29.08
N GLU A 991 22.39 19.60 28.43
CA GLU A 991 22.16 19.40 26.99
C GLU A 991 23.21 20.17 26.16
N GLU A 992 23.47 21.43 26.48
CA GLU A 992 24.47 22.26 25.78
C GLU A 992 25.90 21.69 25.88
N VAL A 993 26.29 21.19 27.06
CA VAL A 993 27.61 20.55 27.22
C VAL A 993 27.72 19.30 26.35
N CYS A 994 26.64 18.50 26.25
CA CYS A 994 26.62 17.35 25.36
C CYS A 994 26.78 17.77 23.90
N ASP A 995 26.11 18.83 23.46
CA ASP A 995 26.25 19.37 22.11
C ASP A 995 27.68 19.84 21.81
N LEU A 996 28.30 20.56 22.75
CA LEU A 996 29.69 21.02 22.61
C LEU A 996 30.68 19.86 22.55
N LEU A 997 30.46 18.79 23.31
CA LEU A 997 31.31 17.59 23.25
C LEU A 997 31.24 16.89 21.88
N HIS A 998 30.06 16.83 21.26
CA HIS A 998 29.92 16.30 19.91
C HIS A 998 30.51 17.24 18.84
N ALA A 999 30.42 18.55 19.04
CA ALA A 999 30.97 19.56 18.14
C ALA A 999 32.50 19.68 18.22
N ALA A 1000 33.10 19.39 19.37
CA ALA A 1000 34.51 19.65 19.68
C ALA A 1000 35.49 19.21 18.58
N LEU A 1001 35.32 17.98 18.05
CA LEU A 1001 36.19 17.44 17.01
C LEU A 1001 36.14 18.25 15.71
N PHE A 1002 34.97 18.76 15.34
CA PHE A 1002 34.73 19.55 14.13
C PHE A 1002 35.18 21.01 14.29
N GLN A 1003 35.28 21.48 15.54
CA GLN A 1003 35.68 22.83 15.93
C GLN A 1003 37.15 22.93 16.38
N ASN A 1004 37.95 21.87 16.16
CA ASN A 1004 39.36 21.82 16.52
C ASN A 1004 39.63 21.91 18.05
N ILE A 1005 38.75 21.33 18.87
CA ILE A 1005 38.88 21.28 20.32
C ILE A 1005 39.25 19.85 20.72
N PHE A 1006 40.41 19.69 21.37
CA PHE A 1006 40.89 18.38 21.81
C PHE A 1006 41.07 18.33 23.34
N PRO A 1007 40.81 17.17 23.96
CA PRO A 1007 41.21 16.95 25.34
C PRO A 1007 42.74 16.97 25.46
N ARG A 1008 43.23 17.29 26.66
CA ARG A 1008 44.68 17.33 26.93
C ARG A 1008 45.29 15.94 26.67
N PRO A 1009 46.27 15.81 25.75
CA PRO A 1009 46.83 14.51 25.40
C PRO A 1009 47.74 13.97 26.51
N PHE A 1010 47.66 12.66 26.76
CA PHE A 1010 48.62 11.97 27.63
C PHE A 1010 50.03 12.05 27.03
N CYS A 1011 51.02 12.53 27.79
CA CYS A 1011 52.41 12.66 27.34
C CYS A 1011 53.29 11.67 28.09
N LYS A 1012 54.08 10.86 27.37
CA LYS A 1012 55.09 9.99 28.00
C LYS A 1012 56.27 10.84 28.52
N GLU A 1013 57.08 10.29 29.43
CA GLU A 1013 58.33 10.94 29.85
C GLU A 1013 59.19 11.25 28.60
N ASN A 1014 59.60 12.51 28.46
CA ASN A 1014 60.27 13.14 27.31
C ASN A 1014 59.39 13.65 26.14
N GLU A 1015 58.05 13.57 26.21
CA GLU A 1015 57.16 14.22 25.23
C GLU A 1015 56.66 15.59 25.70
N LYS A 1016 56.80 16.63 24.86
CA LYS A 1016 56.18 17.94 25.12
C LYS A 1016 54.69 17.93 24.74
N PRO A 1017 53.78 18.42 25.61
CA PRO A 1017 52.34 18.43 25.34
C PRO A 1017 51.96 19.23 24.10
N GLU A 1018 52.62 20.37 23.88
CA GLU A 1018 52.39 21.24 22.71
C GLU A 1018 52.72 20.54 21.38
N ALA A 1019 53.81 19.78 21.34
CA ALA A 1019 54.21 19.04 20.15
C ALA A 1019 53.23 17.91 19.82
N LYS A 1020 52.66 17.28 20.85
CA LYS A 1020 51.66 16.23 20.71
C LYS A 1020 50.30 16.79 20.30
N GLN A 1021 49.91 17.94 20.84
CA GLN A 1021 48.68 18.64 20.46
C GLN A 1021 48.71 19.08 19.00
N LYS A 1022 49.82 19.68 18.53
CA LYS A 1022 49.98 20.04 17.11
C LYS A 1022 49.93 18.83 16.16
N ARG A 1023 50.44 17.67 16.61
CA ARG A 1023 50.32 16.42 15.83
C ARG A 1023 48.86 15.95 15.74
N LEU A 1024 48.08 16.09 16.81
CA LEU A 1024 46.65 15.76 16.81
C LEU A 1024 45.84 16.73 15.93
N GLU A 1025 46.12 18.03 16.01
CA GLU A 1025 45.53 19.04 15.13
C GLU A 1025 45.81 18.72 13.65
N ALA A 1026 47.05 18.34 13.32
CA ALA A 1026 47.41 17.91 11.97
C ALA A 1026 46.70 16.62 11.55
N GLN A 1027 46.58 15.65 12.46
CA GLN A 1027 45.92 14.36 12.21
C GLN A 1027 44.42 14.52 11.90
N PHE A 1028 43.74 15.43 12.60
CA PHE A 1028 42.29 15.65 12.47
C PHE A 1028 41.91 16.88 11.66
N ALA A 1029 42.87 17.54 10.99
CA ALA A 1029 42.62 18.72 10.16
C ALA A 1029 41.53 18.50 9.09
N ASN A 1030 41.41 17.28 8.56
CA ASN A 1030 40.40 16.89 7.56
C ASN A 1030 38.96 16.89 8.12
N LEU A 1031 38.77 16.94 9.44
CA LEU A 1031 37.46 16.98 10.08
C LEU A 1031 37.00 18.42 10.41
N GLN A 1032 37.87 19.42 10.29
CA GLN A 1032 37.54 20.81 10.57
C GLN A 1032 36.58 21.38 9.53
N ILE A 1033 35.31 21.61 9.91
CA ILE A 1033 34.26 21.96 8.93
C ILE A 1033 34.54 23.32 8.29
N VAL A 1034 34.74 24.39 9.07
CA VAL A 1034 34.91 25.75 8.54
C VAL A 1034 36.14 25.86 7.63
N SER A 1035 37.30 25.40 8.11
CA SER A 1035 38.56 25.41 7.36
C SER A 1035 38.47 24.65 6.03
N ASN A 1036 37.75 23.52 6.00
CA ASN A 1036 37.58 22.76 4.77
C ASN A 1036 36.55 23.41 3.84
N VAL A 1037 35.39 23.85 4.34
CA VAL A 1037 34.38 24.55 3.52
C VAL A 1037 34.92 25.85 2.94
N GLU A 1038 35.80 26.57 3.63
CA GLU A 1038 36.47 27.76 3.08
C GLU A 1038 37.45 27.43 1.94
N LYS A 1039 38.08 26.25 1.98
CA LYS A 1039 39.02 25.81 0.93
C LYS A 1039 38.33 25.26 -0.31
N ILE A 1040 37.25 24.49 -0.14
CA ILE A 1040 36.60 23.73 -1.22
C ILE A 1040 35.17 24.17 -1.56
N GLY A 1041 34.53 24.94 -0.69
CA GLY A 1041 33.15 25.38 -0.83
C GLY A 1041 32.98 26.72 -1.53
N THR A 1042 31.73 27.07 -1.81
CA THR A 1042 31.36 28.40 -2.33
C THR A 1042 31.38 29.45 -1.22
N ALA A 1043 31.49 30.74 -1.59
CA ALA A 1043 31.45 31.84 -0.63
C ALA A 1043 30.18 31.83 0.25
N LYS A 1044 29.03 31.43 -0.31
CA LYS A 1044 27.77 31.28 0.44
C LYS A 1044 27.84 30.14 1.46
N GLN A 1045 28.40 28.99 1.08
CA GLN A 1045 28.59 27.86 2.00
C GLN A 1045 29.58 28.22 3.13
N ALA A 1046 30.65 28.94 2.82
CA ALA A 1046 31.62 29.41 3.82
C ALA A 1046 31.00 30.40 4.82
N MET A 1047 30.13 31.30 4.37
CA MET A 1047 29.36 32.18 5.26
C MET A 1047 28.44 31.37 6.18
N ILE A 1048 27.64 30.46 5.62
CA ILE A 1048 26.72 29.61 6.39
C ILE A 1048 27.47 28.73 7.39
N ALA A 1049 28.62 28.17 6.99
CA ALA A 1049 29.46 27.36 7.88
C ALA A 1049 30.00 28.17 9.07
N ARG A 1050 30.42 29.43 8.83
CA ARG A 1050 30.87 30.33 9.91
C ARG A 1050 29.75 30.69 10.87
N GLU A 1051 28.56 31.00 10.36
CA GLU A 1051 27.39 31.28 11.20
C GLU A 1051 26.95 30.04 12.01
N GLY A 1052 26.91 28.86 11.37
CA GLY A 1052 26.59 27.61 12.05
C GLY A 1052 27.60 27.21 13.13
N ASP A 1053 28.89 27.43 12.86
CA ASP A 1053 29.97 27.20 13.83
C ASP A 1053 29.84 28.13 15.05
N LEU A 1054 29.54 29.41 14.80
CA LEU A 1054 29.31 30.40 15.86
C LEU A 1054 28.15 29.98 16.78
N LEU A 1055 27.00 29.64 16.19
CA LEU A 1055 25.83 29.16 16.93
C LEU A 1055 26.10 27.86 17.70
N THR A 1056 26.99 27.02 17.20
CA THR A 1056 27.34 25.76 17.85
C THR A 1056 28.26 25.98 19.06
N ARG A 1057 29.20 26.92 18.93
CA ARG A 1057 30.21 27.25 19.95
C ARG A 1057 29.66 28.11 21.08
N GLU A 1058 28.79 29.06 20.77
CA GLU A 1058 28.26 30.03 21.73
C GLU A 1058 26.99 29.48 22.40
N ARG A 1059 27.19 28.83 23.56
CA ARG A 1059 26.15 28.26 24.42
C ARG A 1059 26.13 28.96 25.78
N LEU A 1060 25.02 28.90 26.51
CA LEU A 1060 24.89 29.58 27.81
C LEU A 1060 25.88 29.02 28.84
N CYS A 1061 26.10 27.70 28.84
CA CYS A 1061 27.04 27.02 29.73
C CYS A 1061 28.50 27.49 29.60
N CYS A 1062 28.85 28.26 28.55
CA CYS A 1062 30.19 28.82 28.34
C CYS A 1062 30.51 30.04 29.24
N GLY A 1063 29.56 30.56 30.02
CA GLY A 1063 29.83 31.63 30.99
C GLY A 1063 28.64 32.52 31.37
N LEU A 1064 27.42 32.15 31.02
CA LEU A 1064 26.20 32.90 31.36
C LEU A 1064 25.35 32.09 32.34
N SER A 1065 24.72 32.77 33.31
CA SER A 1065 23.72 32.16 34.20
C SER A 1065 22.42 32.95 34.18
N ILE A 1066 21.31 32.26 33.97
CA ILE A 1066 19.97 32.86 33.92
C ILE A 1066 19.45 33.07 35.35
N PHE A 1067 19.72 32.13 36.26
CA PHE A 1067 19.18 32.12 37.61
C PHE A 1067 19.57 33.36 38.43
N GLU A 1068 20.78 33.88 38.25
CA GLU A 1068 21.21 35.14 38.86
C GLU A 1068 20.34 36.32 38.40
N VAL A 1069 20.07 36.41 37.10
CA VAL A 1069 19.20 37.45 36.52
C VAL A 1069 17.78 37.33 37.07
N ILE A 1070 17.28 36.11 37.22
CA ILE A 1070 15.96 35.83 37.81
C ILE A 1070 15.90 36.34 39.26
N LEU A 1071 16.88 36.00 40.09
CA LEU A 1071 16.94 36.44 41.48
C LEU A 1071 17.00 37.97 41.61
N ASN A 1072 17.82 38.64 40.79
CA ASN A 1072 17.91 40.09 40.76
C ASN A 1072 16.59 40.75 40.33
N ARG A 1073 15.86 40.13 39.40
CA ARG A 1073 14.53 40.61 39.00
C ARG A 1073 13.49 40.40 40.10
N VAL A 1074 13.52 39.28 40.81
CA VAL A 1074 12.64 39.04 41.97
C VAL A 1074 12.93 40.04 43.10
N LYS A 1075 14.20 40.44 43.29
CA LYS A 1075 14.57 41.49 44.26
C LYS A 1075 13.83 42.80 44.01
N SER A 1076 13.67 43.20 42.73
CA SER A 1076 12.90 44.38 42.34
C SER A 1076 11.39 44.30 42.61
N TYR A 1077 10.88 43.13 43.01
CA TYR A 1077 9.47 42.98 43.38
C TYR A 1077 9.24 43.23 44.88
N LEU A 1078 10.31 43.34 45.68
CA LEU A 1078 10.30 43.46 47.15
C LEU A 1078 10.54 44.92 47.62
N ASP A 1079 9.95 45.90 46.95
CA ASP A 1079 10.20 47.33 47.23
C ASP A 1079 9.34 47.92 48.38
N ASP A 1080 8.28 47.22 48.81
CA ASP A 1080 7.39 47.72 49.87
C ASP A 1080 8.13 47.81 51.22
N PRO A 1081 7.99 48.92 51.97
CA PRO A 1081 8.70 49.12 53.23
C PRO A 1081 8.38 48.06 54.31
N VAL A 1082 7.26 47.33 54.20
CA VAL A 1082 6.92 46.26 55.15
C VAL A 1082 7.97 45.14 55.18
N TRP A 1083 8.73 44.92 54.10
CA TRP A 1083 9.72 43.86 54.04
C TRP A 1083 10.97 44.15 54.89
N CYS A 1084 11.40 45.42 54.93
CA CYS A 1084 12.60 45.89 55.63
C CYS A 1084 12.31 46.52 56.99
N GLY A 1085 11.09 47.00 57.23
CA GLY A 1085 10.71 47.69 58.45
C GLY A 1085 11.31 49.11 58.57
N PRO A 1086 10.99 49.83 59.66
CA PRO A 1086 11.56 51.14 59.95
C PRO A 1086 13.06 51.06 60.27
N PRO A 1087 13.82 52.16 60.30
CA PRO A 1087 15.23 52.14 60.72
C PRO A 1087 15.38 51.73 62.21
N PRO A 1088 16.47 51.02 62.58
CA PRO A 1088 16.68 50.52 63.93
C PRO A 1088 16.94 51.63 64.95
N ALA A 1089 16.36 51.51 66.14
CA ALA A 1089 16.46 52.50 67.22
C ALA A 1089 17.90 52.70 67.71
N ASN A 1090 18.72 51.64 67.70
CA ASN A 1090 20.14 51.69 68.06
C ASN A 1090 21.04 52.18 66.91
N GLY A 1091 20.47 52.49 65.73
CA GLY A 1091 21.22 52.91 64.54
C GLY A 1091 22.03 51.81 63.85
N ILE A 1092 21.99 50.55 64.32
CA ILE A 1092 22.79 49.42 63.83
C ILE A 1092 21.89 48.34 63.22
N ILE A 1093 21.14 47.59 64.04
CA ILE A 1093 20.24 46.50 63.63
C ILE A 1093 19.07 46.38 64.61
N HIS A 1094 17.91 45.91 64.15
CA HIS A 1094 16.83 45.51 65.05
C HIS A 1094 17.22 44.24 65.79
N VAL A 1095 17.01 44.23 67.11
CA VAL A 1095 17.40 43.09 67.96
C VAL A 1095 16.19 42.47 68.60
N ASP A 1096 15.35 43.24 69.29
CA ASP A 1096 14.15 42.70 69.95
C ASP A 1096 12.88 43.00 69.13
N GLU A 1097 12.93 43.99 68.25
CA GLU A 1097 11.83 44.43 67.41
C GLU A 1097 11.48 43.39 66.34
N CYS A 1098 10.19 43.08 66.18
CA CYS A 1098 9.69 42.15 65.17
C CYS A 1098 9.14 42.89 63.94
N SER A 1099 9.94 43.78 63.35
CA SER A 1099 9.52 44.63 62.23
C SER A 1099 10.11 44.27 60.86
N GLU A 1100 11.03 43.29 60.80
CA GLU A 1100 11.62 42.80 59.55
C GLU A 1100 10.97 41.48 59.10
N PHE A 1101 10.93 41.20 57.79
CA PHE A 1101 10.35 39.95 57.24
C PHE A 1101 10.94 38.68 57.87
N HIS A 1102 12.26 38.64 58.10
CA HIS A 1102 12.89 37.45 58.69
C HIS A 1102 12.37 37.12 60.10
N ARG A 1103 11.84 38.10 60.85
CA ARG A 1103 11.20 37.88 62.15
C ARG A 1103 9.84 37.23 62.02
N LEU A 1104 9.06 37.63 61.02
CA LEU A 1104 7.82 36.95 60.65
C LEU A 1104 8.13 35.51 60.18
N TRP A 1105 9.16 35.32 59.35
CA TRP A 1105 9.58 33.98 58.94
C TRP A 1105 10.02 33.11 60.13
N SER A 1106 10.70 33.66 61.14
CA SER A 1106 11.00 32.96 62.39
C SER A 1106 9.76 32.49 63.15
N ALA A 1107 8.67 33.28 63.11
CA ALA A 1107 7.39 32.88 63.70
C ALA A 1107 6.71 31.78 62.87
N LEU A 1108 6.72 31.88 61.54
CA LEU A 1108 6.21 30.82 60.65
C LEU A 1108 7.03 29.53 60.79
N GLN A 1109 8.35 29.65 60.98
CA GLN A 1109 9.24 28.53 61.28
C GLN A 1109 8.90 27.85 62.59
N PHE A 1110 8.54 28.62 63.60
CA PHE A 1110 8.00 28.08 64.83
C PHE A 1110 6.75 27.24 64.56
N VAL A 1111 5.80 27.73 63.75
CA VAL A 1111 4.57 27.01 63.40
C VAL A 1111 4.84 25.67 62.70
N TYR A 1112 5.65 25.64 61.63
CA TYR A 1112 5.89 24.39 60.89
C TYR A 1112 6.86 23.42 61.57
N CYS A 1113 7.60 23.87 62.59
CA CYS A 1113 8.41 22.99 63.41
C CYS A 1113 7.59 22.23 64.47
N ILE A 1114 6.41 22.71 64.86
CA ILE A 1114 5.54 22.05 65.85
C ILE A 1114 5.25 20.60 65.40
N PRO A 1115 5.58 19.58 66.22
CA PRO A 1115 5.28 18.19 65.89
C PRO A 1115 3.76 17.96 65.81
N VAL A 1116 3.31 17.37 64.70
CA VAL A 1116 1.91 16.94 64.51
C VAL A 1116 1.68 15.54 65.08
N ARG A 1117 0.40 15.16 65.30
CA ARG A 1117 0.05 13.82 65.79
C ARG A 1117 0.22 12.78 64.67
N GLY A 1118 0.40 11.50 65.01
CA GLY A 1118 0.80 10.45 64.06
C GLY A 1118 -0.18 10.15 62.90
N THR A 1119 -1.39 10.72 62.91
CA THR A 1119 -2.39 10.61 61.83
C THR A 1119 -2.51 11.86 60.96
N GLU A 1120 -1.76 12.91 61.25
CA GLU A 1120 -1.81 14.20 60.55
C GLU A 1120 -0.61 14.34 59.60
N TYR A 1121 -0.83 14.96 58.44
CA TYR A 1121 0.24 15.22 57.48
C TYR A 1121 1.17 16.33 57.97
N THR A 1122 2.47 16.10 57.81
CA THR A 1122 3.50 17.11 58.11
C THR A 1122 3.56 18.20 57.03
N ILE A 1123 4.15 19.36 57.35
CA ILE A 1123 4.28 20.47 56.40
C ILE A 1123 5.15 20.09 55.20
N GLU A 1124 6.23 19.34 55.43
CA GLU A 1124 7.08 18.82 54.37
C GLU A 1124 6.38 17.81 53.44
N GLU A 1125 5.37 17.06 53.92
CA GLU A 1125 4.55 16.19 53.07
C GLU A 1125 3.50 16.97 52.25
N LEU A 1126 2.97 18.06 52.81
CA LEU A 1126 1.94 18.88 52.19
C LEU A 1126 2.49 19.89 51.18
N PHE A 1127 3.65 20.49 51.49
CA PHE A 1127 4.23 21.61 50.73
C PHE A 1127 5.65 21.35 50.21
N GLY A 1128 6.31 20.27 50.63
CA GLY A 1128 7.69 19.98 50.26
C GLY A 1128 8.67 21.08 50.68
N GLU A 1129 9.79 21.15 49.98
CA GLU A 1129 10.83 22.15 50.23
C GLU A 1129 10.56 23.49 49.53
N GLY A 1130 9.58 23.57 48.62
CA GLY A 1130 9.19 24.80 47.92
C GLY A 1130 8.85 25.93 48.89
N LEU A 1131 8.13 25.63 49.97
CA LEU A 1131 7.84 26.58 51.06
C LEU A 1131 9.12 27.22 51.62
N ASN A 1132 10.13 26.41 51.93
CA ASN A 1132 11.38 26.88 52.53
C ASN A 1132 12.22 27.68 51.52
N TRP A 1133 12.24 27.25 50.25
CA TRP A 1133 12.90 27.97 49.17
C TRP A 1133 12.37 29.39 49.02
N ALA A 1134 11.05 29.56 49.05
CA ALA A 1134 10.42 30.88 48.98
C ALA A 1134 10.85 31.81 50.13
N GLY A 1135 10.72 31.35 51.38
CA GLY A 1135 11.10 32.15 52.55
C GLY A 1135 12.60 32.49 52.55
N CYS A 1136 13.46 31.51 52.25
CA CYS A 1136 14.89 31.71 52.17
C CYS A 1136 15.31 32.67 51.05
N VAL A 1137 14.70 32.59 49.86
CA VAL A 1137 14.96 33.52 48.75
C VAL A 1137 14.66 34.96 49.18
N MET A 1138 13.50 35.21 49.79
CA MET A 1138 13.14 36.56 50.24
C MET A 1138 14.11 37.07 51.32
N ILE A 1139 14.49 36.24 52.29
CA ILE A 1139 15.45 36.61 53.34
C ILE A 1139 16.83 36.99 52.76
N VAL A 1140 17.32 36.26 51.75
CA VAL A 1140 18.61 36.55 51.11
C VAL A 1140 18.53 37.82 50.27
N LEU A 1141 17.49 37.98 49.46
CA LEU A 1141 17.33 39.15 48.59
C LEU A 1141 17.15 40.47 49.38
N LEU A 1142 16.54 40.40 50.57
CA LEU A 1142 16.42 41.52 51.51
C LEU A 1142 17.69 41.76 52.35
N GLY A 1143 18.73 40.93 52.21
CA GLY A 1143 19.96 41.05 53.01
C GLY A 1143 19.77 40.76 54.52
N GLN A 1144 18.77 39.93 54.86
CA GLN A 1144 18.36 39.65 56.25
C GLN A 1144 18.92 38.32 56.81
N GLN A 1145 19.61 37.51 56.00
CA GLN A 1145 20.05 36.16 56.38
C GLN A 1145 20.89 36.12 57.68
N ARG A 1146 21.92 36.96 57.80
CA ARG A 1146 22.80 36.95 58.98
C ARG A 1146 22.05 37.30 60.26
N ARG A 1147 21.05 38.21 60.16
CA ARG A 1147 20.18 38.59 61.28
C ARG A 1147 19.23 37.45 61.64
N PHE A 1148 18.66 36.78 60.64
CA PHE A 1148 17.85 35.58 60.84
C PHE A 1148 18.60 34.48 61.59
N GLU A 1149 19.81 34.10 61.14
CA GLU A 1149 20.58 33.03 61.79
C GLU A 1149 20.93 33.32 63.26
N ALA A 1150 21.16 34.60 63.58
CA ALA A 1150 21.42 35.03 64.96
C ALA A 1150 20.15 35.05 65.82
N LEU A 1151 19.06 35.60 65.28
CA LEU A 1151 17.88 36.02 66.04
C LEU A 1151 16.67 35.07 65.94
N ASP A 1152 16.73 34.01 65.15
CA ASP A 1152 15.61 33.08 64.97
C ASP A 1152 15.18 32.38 66.28
N PHE A 1153 13.86 32.35 66.51
CA PHE A 1153 13.27 31.80 67.73
C PHE A 1153 13.55 30.30 67.88
N CYS A 1154 13.39 29.53 66.80
CA CYS A 1154 13.63 28.09 66.81
C CYS A 1154 15.12 27.76 67.02
N TYR A 1155 16.03 28.48 66.35
CA TYR A 1155 17.46 28.29 66.52
C TYR A 1155 17.88 28.60 67.95
N HIS A 1156 17.25 29.59 68.59
CA HIS A 1156 17.45 29.88 70.01
C HIS A 1156 16.99 28.73 70.91
N ILE A 1157 15.77 28.20 70.71
CA ILE A 1157 15.27 27.03 71.47
C ILE A 1157 16.26 25.86 71.34
N LEU A 1158 16.72 25.56 70.13
CA LEU A 1158 17.69 24.49 69.87
C LEU A 1158 19.02 24.73 70.60
N ARG A 1159 19.53 25.97 70.61
CA ARG A 1159 20.77 26.33 71.33
C ARG A 1159 20.62 26.12 72.83
N VAL A 1160 19.51 26.58 73.43
CA VAL A 1160 19.26 26.43 74.87
C VAL A 1160 19.05 24.95 75.24
N GLN A 1161 18.29 24.20 74.45
CA GLN A 1161 18.04 22.77 74.70
C GLN A 1161 19.30 21.92 74.59
N ARG A 1162 20.24 22.27 73.69
CA ARG A 1162 21.55 21.61 73.61
C ARG A 1162 22.41 21.83 74.84
N VAL A 1163 22.21 22.93 75.56
CA VAL A 1163 22.97 23.26 76.78
C VAL A 1163 22.38 22.55 77.99
N ASP A 1164 21.04 22.52 78.15
CA ASP A 1164 20.39 21.97 79.34
C ASP A 1164 19.92 20.52 79.21
N GLY A 1165 19.79 19.99 77.99
CA GLY A 1165 19.44 18.60 77.71
C GLY A 1165 18.01 18.18 78.11
N LYS A 1166 17.12 19.13 78.43
CA LYS A 1166 15.78 18.81 78.94
C LYS A 1166 14.85 18.26 77.85
N ASP A 1167 13.89 17.43 78.26
CA ASP A 1167 12.82 16.89 77.43
C ASP A 1167 11.51 16.84 78.22
N GLU A 1168 10.69 17.89 78.07
CA GLU A 1168 9.40 18.04 78.73
C GLU A 1168 8.30 18.24 77.69
N ASP A 1169 7.06 17.88 78.02
CA ASP A 1169 5.88 18.23 77.23
C ASP A 1169 5.39 19.62 77.66
N VAL A 1170 5.55 20.61 76.77
CA VAL A 1170 5.15 21.99 77.03
C VAL A 1170 3.88 22.27 76.25
N LYS A 1171 2.73 22.31 76.95
CA LYS A 1171 1.40 22.60 76.39
C LYS A 1171 1.07 21.72 75.16
N GLY A 1172 1.41 20.43 75.19
CA GLY A 1172 1.13 19.45 74.14
C GLY A 1172 2.22 19.36 73.05
N ILE A 1173 3.35 20.05 73.22
CA ILE A 1173 4.51 20.03 72.33
C ILE A 1173 5.64 19.27 73.04
N GLN A 1174 5.97 18.08 72.53
CA GLN A 1174 7.15 17.35 73.01
C GLN A 1174 8.43 18.09 72.61
N LEU A 1175 9.15 18.63 73.59
CA LEU A 1175 10.33 19.47 73.38
C LEU A 1175 11.41 18.76 72.55
N LYS A 1176 11.73 17.48 72.85
CA LYS A 1176 12.75 16.75 72.08
C LYS A 1176 12.39 16.59 70.60
N ARG A 1177 11.13 16.26 70.29
CA ARG A 1177 10.65 16.14 68.90
C ARG A 1177 10.67 17.49 68.17
N MET A 1178 10.32 18.58 68.87
CA MET A 1178 10.38 19.94 68.35
C MET A 1178 11.81 20.32 67.95
N VAL A 1179 12.80 20.14 68.84
CA VAL A 1179 14.20 20.52 68.54
C VAL A 1179 14.83 19.65 67.47
N ASP A 1180 14.46 18.37 67.38
CA ASP A 1180 14.91 17.50 66.30
C ASP A 1180 14.36 17.95 64.93
N ARG A 1181 13.09 18.39 64.86
CA ARG A 1181 12.51 19.01 63.66
C ARG A 1181 13.17 20.34 63.33
N ILE A 1182 13.37 21.22 64.32
CA ILE A 1182 14.08 22.50 64.14
C ILE A 1182 15.46 22.27 63.52
N ARG A 1183 16.22 21.29 64.01
CA ARG A 1183 17.54 20.99 63.46
C ARG A 1183 17.48 20.58 61.99
N ARG A 1184 16.45 19.84 61.56
CA ARG A 1184 16.28 19.45 60.14
C ARG A 1184 16.03 20.67 59.27
N PHE A 1185 15.09 21.54 59.63
CA PHE A 1185 14.83 22.79 58.89
C PHE A 1185 16.02 23.75 58.94
N GLN A 1186 16.77 23.80 60.04
CA GLN A 1186 18.00 24.59 60.11
C GLN A 1186 19.03 24.15 59.07
N VAL A 1187 19.24 22.83 58.92
CA VAL A 1187 20.16 22.29 57.91
C VAL A 1187 19.66 22.60 56.50
N LEU A 1188 18.36 22.41 56.25
CA LEU A 1188 17.73 22.72 54.96
C LEU A 1188 17.91 24.20 54.59
N ASN A 1189 17.55 25.12 55.48
CA ASN A 1189 17.70 26.56 55.25
C ASN A 1189 19.17 26.93 54.98
N SER A 1190 20.11 26.36 55.73
CA SER A 1190 21.55 26.60 55.53
C SER A 1190 22.02 26.14 54.15
N GLN A 1191 21.50 25.00 53.65
CA GLN A 1191 21.79 24.52 52.29
C GLN A 1191 21.22 25.46 51.23
N ILE A 1192 19.96 25.87 51.37
CA ILE A 1192 19.31 26.81 50.44
C ILE A 1192 20.08 28.13 50.41
N PHE A 1193 20.41 28.70 51.57
CA PHE A 1193 21.20 29.92 51.67
C PHE A 1193 22.58 29.77 51.01
N SER A 1194 23.26 28.64 51.19
CA SER A 1194 24.55 28.40 50.54
C SER A 1194 24.42 28.39 49.02
N ILE A 1195 23.36 27.78 48.47
CA ILE A 1195 23.09 27.77 47.02
C ILE A 1195 22.80 29.18 46.51
N LEU A 1196 21.89 29.92 47.14
CA LEU A 1196 21.52 31.28 46.72
C LEU A 1196 22.72 32.23 46.75
N ASN A 1197 23.53 32.19 47.82
CA ASN A 1197 24.74 33.00 47.93
C ASN A 1197 25.80 32.63 46.90
N LYS A 1198 25.83 31.39 46.39
CA LYS A 1198 26.76 31.00 45.31
C LYS A 1198 26.40 31.71 44.00
N TYR A 1199 25.11 31.82 43.68
CA TYR A 1199 24.65 32.49 42.45
C TYR A 1199 24.71 34.01 42.56
N LEU A 1200 24.41 34.60 43.71
CA LEU A 1200 24.42 36.07 43.90
C LEU A 1200 25.83 36.68 43.99
N LYS A 1201 26.88 35.88 44.19
CA LYS A 1201 28.28 36.34 44.20
C LYS A 1201 28.91 36.43 42.80
N GLY A 1202 28.20 35.99 41.75
CA GLY A 1202 28.71 35.97 40.37
C GLY A 1202 28.85 37.36 39.72
N GLY A 1203 28.11 38.36 40.20
CA GLY A 1203 28.06 39.71 39.63
C GLY A 1203 29.12 40.71 40.10
N ASP A 1204 29.97 40.38 41.08
CA ASP A 1204 31.09 41.23 41.46
C ASP A 1204 32.26 41.04 40.48
N GLY A 1205 32.09 41.58 39.27
CA GLY A 1205 33.20 41.77 38.35
C GLY A 1205 34.32 42.57 39.03
N GLU A 1206 35.57 42.18 38.77
CA GLU A 1206 36.83 42.69 39.35
C GLU A 1206 37.12 44.20 39.14
N GLY A 1207 36.10 45.06 38.96
CA GLY A 1207 36.23 46.48 38.65
C GLY A 1207 35.46 47.48 39.52
N SER A 1208 34.69 47.06 40.54
CA SER A 1208 34.01 47.99 41.46
C SER A 1208 34.71 48.05 42.83
N ASN A 1209 35.39 49.16 43.06
CA ASN A 1209 36.07 49.53 44.30
C ASN A 1209 35.17 49.40 45.55
N VAL A 1210 35.67 48.71 46.58
CA VAL A 1210 35.30 48.78 48.01
C VAL A 1210 33.80 48.99 48.29
N GLU A 1211 33.05 47.92 48.57
CA GLU A 1211 31.70 48.04 49.16
C GLU A 1211 31.73 49.03 50.33
N HIS A 1212 30.95 50.11 50.24
CA HIS A 1212 30.88 51.13 51.29
C HIS A 1212 30.19 50.57 52.54
N VAL A 1213 30.98 50.10 53.50
CA VAL A 1213 30.47 49.65 54.80
C VAL A 1213 30.15 50.87 55.67
N ARG A 1214 28.96 50.91 56.26
CA ARG A 1214 28.57 51.98 57.18
C ARG A 1214 29.52 52.05 58.38
N CYS A 1215 30.29 53.13 58.49
CA CYS A 1215 31.18 53.39 59.63
C CYS A 1215 30.44 54.05 60.79
N PHE A 1216 30.85 53.74 62.02
CA PHE A 1216 30.38 54.42 63.23
C PHE A 1216 31.48 55.35 63.76
N PRO A 1217 31.14 56.59 64.15
CA PRO A 1217 32.15 57.50 64.71
C PRO A 1217 32.66 56.97 66.06
N PRO A 1218 33.97 57.09 66.37
CA PRO A 1218 34.48 56.78 67.70
C PRO A 1218 33.88 57.75 68.74
N PRO A 1219 33.88 57.40 70.04
CA PRO A 1219 33.39 58.28 71.10
C PRO A 1219 34.15 59.62 71.04
N GLN A 1220 33.45 60.71 70.74
CA GLN A 1220 34.08 62.02 70.65
C GLN A 1220 34.32 62.59 72.05
N HIS A 1221 35.54 63.01 72.35
CA HIS A 1221 35.88 63.64 73.63
C HIS A 1221 35.18 65.01 73.75
N PRO A 1222 34.58 65.37 74.90
CA PRO A 1222 33.82 66.62 75.07
C PRO A 1222 34.57 67.90 74.68
N SER A 1223 35.91 67.90 74.72
CA SER A 1223 36.75 69.04 74.34
C SER A 1223 36.81 69.33 72.83
N VAL A 1224 36.42 68.38 71.97
CA VAL A 1224 36.43 68.52 70.50
C VAL A 1224 35.07 69.02 69.97
N ILE A 1225 34.04 68.99 70.82
CA ILE A 1225 32.66 69.40 70.50
C ILE A 1225 32.51 70.93 70.37
N SER A 1226 33.43 71.72 70.94
CA SER A 1226 33.38 73.19 70.89
C SER A 1226 34.17 73.84 69.74
N SER A 1227 34.98 73.08 68.99
CA SER A 1227 35.89 73.63 67.96
C SER A 1227 35.69 73.05 66.56
N SER A 1228 34.61 72.33 66.30
CA SER A 1228 34.30 71.72 64.99
C SER A 1228 32.96 72.18 64.40
N SER A 1229 32.69 73.49 64.47
CA SER A 1229 31.54 74.14 63.79
C SER A 1229 31.78 74.46 62.31
N HIS A 1230 32.90 74.06 61.72
CA HIS A 1230 33.25 74.41 60.34
C HIS A 1230 33.96 73.27 59.62
N TYR A 1231 33.21 72.25 59.21
CA TYR A 1231 33.47 71.52 57.96
C TYR A 1231 32.16 70.87 57.52
N GLN A 1232 31.44 71.55 56.62
CA GLN A 1232 30.26 71.03 55.97
C GLN A 1232 30.66 69.95 54.96
N ASP A 1233 29.99 68.80 55.06
CA ASP A 1233 29.98 67.73 54.06
C ASP A 1233 29.21 68.18 52.79
N PRO A 1234 29.77 68.06 51.58
CA PRO A 1234 29.17 68.50 50.31
C PRO A 1234 27.82 67.87 49.91
N GLN A 1235 27.27 66.91 50.66
CA GLN A 1235 26.03 66.23 50.29
C GLN A 1235 24.72 66.93 50.71
N LYS A 1236 24.76 68.01 51.49
CA LYS A 1236 23.55 68.77 51.90
C LYS A 1236 23.07 69.84 50.90
N LEU A 1237 23.60 69.88 49.67
CA LEU A 1237 23.19 70.85 48.63
C LEU A 1237 22.31 70.26 47.50
N ARG A 1238 21.83 69.01 47.62
CA ARG A 1238 20.83 68.45 46.69
C ARG A 1238 19.76 67.64 47.41
N GLN A 1239 18.82 68.35 48.02
CA GLN A 1239 17.38 68.01 48.17
C GLN A 1239 16.78 68.86 49.30
N SER A 1240 16.70 70.17 49.06
CA SER A 1240 15.49 70.90 49.39
C SER A 1240 15.02 71.51 48.07
N ILE A 1241 14.15 70.77 47.40
CA ILE A 1241 12.95 71.22 46.68
C ILE A 1241 12.34 69.91 46.16
N ASN A 1242 11.26 69.54 46.84
CA ASN A 1242 10.22 68.57 46.50
C ASN A 1242 10.58 67.09 46.69
N ASN A 1243 10.53 66.66 47.95
CA ASN A 1243 9.88 65.42 48.37
C ASN A 1243 8.86 65.76 49.46
#